data_AF-A0A5F8G4U1-F1
#
_entry.id   AF-A0A5F8G4U1-F1
#
_cell.length_a   1.000
_cell.length_b   1.000
_cell.length_c   1.000
_cell.angle_alpha   90.00
_cell.angle_beta   90.00
_cell.angle_gamma   90.00
#
_symmetry.space_group_name_H-M   'P 1'
#
loop_
_entity.id
_entity.type
_entity.pdbx_description
1 polymer ?
#
loop_
_entity_poly.entity_id
_entity_poly.type
_entity_poly.pdbx_seq_one_letter_code
_entity_poly.pdbx_strand_id
1 'polypeptide(L)'
;MSKEKRPSKCAKQTSKNLVLSQALALYNKNDKILEELQDVQPITASRGKKTTLSLLKLLSAHCETSLDLDTELKDLEKIPETMHDDVILAYPTRRVSCAVVNIPSPCVNKTIGQIEDLEIKIEECFQQFEHLLRERFASTIKMEEIDGYVFPKPSEFHATFLKKDSGDLKQQTENVLAEAIHLIRSLETDRKDAEEAYKKQKSRRKLIFQKIDNLSFWRLQKLPFAVQREHETRSSEITDLQWSLEEKLHKFRMLQNQVTKVEDLIQKLKDDINYIRQHRPLLEEKLKIETDFVDKIYQERAKAIALYDSVHEKLQKIAFEYKLTCKMAKRERAKMAKEIESTEESLEHVKKELKVAQDIRQRYSLEEERIQKHIDEDEETLTTMAEEKKEEVVKVEHLVTQMKELKTAVAIQAKKIKKLEQECETVMTEYSDTRKFWAAEINKLQKELEEILEKTEDLIDENKKLVEENEEALDSIKESLTKKAEYDHVVQDLMTVKTRSDGILKKLLKDIAQVVTSYNSTKTKTDEWEHRLVEERRKFLLMEAYFKKLIGEQSGISRIVKTRMEVVVMDQEEEKKYFQEKKDEVLQVLYEIEEPFRRLVKETETARTIHNEQNEAINIMEQQKEEIKKRVVEVKTHLAKEKDTIYEAIQVSEEKRDYATKQIEVAKNTISTLTDKIKFTQIARESKQLESQALETKLVTLRNISSSLTTCMFFIINKFFPHEGIPFDWGMAEQIVVSIGDGILLCSKKQ
;
A
#
# COMPACT_ATOMS: atom_id res chain seq x y z
N MET A 1 -22.25 13.21 -29.02
CA MET A 1 -21.82 11.81 -29.31
C MET A 1 -20.96 11.37 -28.12
N SER A 2 -21.09 10.17 -27.55
CA SER A 2 -22.11 9.11 -27.73
C SER A 2 -22.32 8.33 -26.42
N LYS A 3 -23.41 7.54 -26.37
CA LYS A 3 -23.85 6.75 -25.19
C LYS A 3 -22.90 5.59 -24.87
N GLU A 4 -22.85 5.19 -23.59
CA GLU A 4 -22.98 3.81 -23.02
C GLU A 4 -22.31 3.73 -21.62
N LYS A 5 -22.63 2.82 -20.68
CA LYS A 5 -23.89 2.12 -20.28
C LYS A 5 -23.70 1.63 -18.82
N ARG A 6 -24.79 1.37 -18.06
CA ARG A 6 -24.71 0.70 -16.74
C ARG A 6 -24.57 -0.84 -16.91
N PRO A 7 -24.06 -1.57 -15.90
CA PRO A 7 -24.93 -2.12 -14.85
C PRO A 7 -24.43 -1.73 -13.43
N SER A 8 -25.29 -1.23 -12.53
CA SER A 8 -26.34 -1.95 -11.80
C SER A 8 -25.81 -2.97 -10.77
N LYS A 9 -25.86 -2.60 -9.49
CA LYS A 9 -25.71 -3.52 -8.34
C LYS A 9 -26.58 -3.11 -7.13
N CYS A 10 -27.81 -2.67 -7.41
CA CYS A 10 -28.80 -2.33 -6.40
C CYS A 10 -29.41 -3.62 -5.81
N ALA A 11 -28.73 -4.24 -4.84
CA ALA A 11 -29.16 -5.53 -4.26
C ALA A 11 -28.77 -5.78 -2.79
N LYS A 12 -28.16 -4.80 -2.09
CA LYS A 12 -27.73 -4.98 -0.67
C LYS A 12 -28.15 -3.88 0.31
N GLN A 13 -28.95 -2.89 -0.11
CA GLN A 13 -29.44 -1.83 0.79
C GLN A 13 -30.68 -2.25 1.59
N THR A 14 -31.54 -3.10 1.01
CA THR A 14 -32.84 -3.51 1.59
C THR A 14 -32.71 -4.35 2.86
N SER A 15 -31.69 -5.21 2.94
CA SER A 15 -31.45 -6.07 4.11
C SER A 15 -31.08 -5.27 5.37
N LYS A 16 -30.24 -4.23 5.25
CA LYS A 16 -29.87 -3.39 6.40
C LYS A 16 -31.07 -2.62 6.96
N ASN A 17 -31.93 -2.09 6.10
CA ASN A 17 -33.14 -1.40 6.56
C ASN A 17 -34.10 -2.34 7.28
N LEU A 18 -34.27 -3.59 6.83
CA LEU A 18 -35.15 -4.56 7.50
C LEU A 18 -34.66 -4.87 8.94
N VAL A 19 -33.34 -5.06 9.11
CA VAL A 19 -32.73 -5.27 10.44
C VAL A 19 -32.87 -4.02 11.33
N LEU A 20 -32.72 -2.82 10.77
CA LEU A 20 -32.95 -1.55 11.50
C LEU A 20 -34.41 -1.37 11.92
N SER A 21 -35.37 -1.73 11.06
CA SER A 21 -36.80 -1.74 11.41
C SER A 21 -37.12 -2.76 12.49
N GLN A 22 -36.51 -3.94 12.49
CA GLN A 22 -36.67 -4.94 13.56
C GLN A 22 -36.02 -4.47 14.87
N ALA A 23 -34.85 -3.84 14.82
CA ALA A 23 -34.19 -3.27 16.00
C ALA A 23 -35.04 -2.14 16.63
N LEU A 24 -35.59 -1.23 15.82
CA LEU A 24 -36.49 -0.17 16.29
C LEU A 24 -37.82 -0.73 16.82
N ALA A 25 -38.37 -1.79 16.22
CA ALA A 25 -39.57 -2.46 16.73
C ALA A 25 -39.33 -3.19 18.07
N LEU A 26 -38.09 -3.62 18.35
CA LEU A 26 -37.69 -4.16 19.66
C LEU A 26 -37.43 -3.04 20.68
N TYR A 27 -36.78 -1.93 20.26
CA TYR A 27 -36.55 -0.76 21.10
C TYR A 27 -37.88 -0.16 21.59
N ASN A 28 -38.82 0.11 20.68
CA ASN A 28 -40.14 0.63 21.02
C ASN A 28 -41.01 -0.37 21.82
N LYS A 29 -40.67 -1.67 21.85
CA LYS A 29 -41.28 -2.64 22.77
C LYS A 29 -40.68 -2.54 24.17
N ASN A 30 -39.36 -2.33 24.27
CA ASN A 30 -38.65 -2.18 25.54
C ASN A 30 -38.98 -0.85 26.23
N ASP A 31 -39.12 0.25 25.49
CA ASP A 31 -39.56 1.54 26.05
C ASP A 31 -40.95 1.43 26.70
N LYS A 32 -41.85 0.65 26.10
CA LYS A 32 -43.18 0.41 26.66
C LYS A 32 -43.16 -0.44 27.93
N ILE A 33 -42.22 -1.38 28.03
CA ILE A 33 -41.92 -2.11 29.27
C ILE A 33 -41.26 -1.17 30.30
N LEU A 34 -40.53 -0.13 29.87
CA LEU A 34 -39.96 0.89 30.74
C LEU A 34 -41.03 1.83 31.32
N GLU A 35 -42.03 2.25 30.54
CA GLU A 35 -43.21 2.98 31.04
C GLU A 35 -43.97 2.12 32.08
N GLU A 36 -44.23 0.85 31.79
CA GLU A 36 -44.86 -0.11 32.73
C GLU A 36 -44.01 -0.37 34.00
N LEU A 37 -42.72 -0.01 34.00
CA LEU A 37 -41.83 -0.08 35.18
C LEU A 37 -41.63 1.26 35.90
N GLN A 38 -41.95 2.41 35.28
CA GLN A 38 -41.79 3.73 35.89
C GLN A 38 -42.92 4.10 36.87
N ASP A 39 -44.07 3.44 36.79
CA ASP A 39 -45.21 3.65 37.69
C ASP A 39 -45.01 3.06 39.11
N VAL A 40 -43.83 2.50 39.41
CA VAL A 40 -43.47 1.90 40.71
C VAL A 40 -42.47 2.78 41.48
N GLN A 41 -42.95 3.90 42.01
CA GLN A 41 -42.19 4.69 42.99
C GLN A 41 -42.16 4.03 44.40
N PRO A 42 -41.10 4.26 45.20
CA PRO A 42 -40.75 3.38 46.31
C PRO A 42 -41.54 3.67 47.60
N ILE A 43 -42.07 2.62 48.22
CA ILE A 43 -42.69 2.69 49.56
C ILE A 43 -42.05 1.66 50.49
N THR A 44 -41.73 2.10 51.71
CA THR A 44 -41.03 1.35 52.74
C THR A 44 -41.92 0.36 53.50
N ALA A 45 -41.30 -0.75 53.93
CA ALA A 45 -41.63 -1.56 55.09
C ALA A 45 -43.11 -1.72 55.51
N SER A 46 -43.89 -2.60 54.84
CA SER A 46 -44.84 -3.52 55.53
C SER A 46 -45.50 -4.55 54.58
N ARG A 47 -46.22 -5.53 55.16
CA ARG A 47 -47.16 -6.48 54.51
C ARG A 47 -46.59 -7.62 53.64
N GLY A 48 -45.81 -8.50 54.25
CA GLY A 48 -45.52 -9.86 53.75
C GLY A 48 -46.74 -10.82 53.76
N LYS A 49 -47.87 -10.43 53.14
CA LYS A 49 -49.08 -11.27 52.97
C LYS A 49 -49.75 -11.19 51.58
N LYS A 50 -49.32 -10.30 50.67
CA LYS A 50 -49.76 -10.30 49.26
C LYS A 50 -48.77 -11.01 48.32
N THR A 51 -47.47 -10.90 48.58
CA THR A 51 -46.40 -11.52 47.77
C THR A 51 -46.50 -13.04 47.68
N THR A 52 -46.81 -13.71 48.80
CA THR A 52 -47.02 -15.17 48.82
C THR A 52 -48.19 -15.63 47.95
N LEU A 53 -49.26 -14.83 47.85
CA LEU A 53 -50.44 -15.19 47.06
C LEU A 53 -50.21 -14.95 45.55
N SER A 54 -49.41 -13.95 45.18
CA SER A 54 -48.93 -13.78 43.80
C SER A 54 -47.95 -14.87 43.38
N LEU A 55 -47.02 -15.26 44.27
CA LEU A 55 -46.08 -16.36 44.00
C LEU A 55 -46.79 -17.71 43.84
N LEU A 56 -47.81 -17.99 44.65
CA LEU A 56 -48.66 -19.19 44.48
C LEU A 56 -49.37 -19.22 43.12
N LYS A 57 -49.84 -18.07 42.61
CA LYS A 57 -50.44 -18.00 41.26
C LYS A 57 -49.44 -18.18 40.13
N LEU A 58 -48.19 -17.72 40.29
CA LEU A 58 -47.13 -17.96 39.31
C LEU A 58 -46.66 -19.42 39.30
N LEU A 59 -46.49 -20.03 40.48
CA LEU A 59 -46.15 -21.46 40.59
C LEU A 59 -47.27 -22.35 40.03
N SER A 60 -48.54 -22.01 40.29
CA SER A 60 -49.70 -22.71 39.72
C SER A 60 -49.80 -22.62 38.19
N ALA A 61 -49.10 -21.69 37.54
CA ALA A 61 -49.12 -21.49 36.10
C ALA A 61 -47.90 -22.10 35.37
N HIS A 62 -46.92 -22.63 36.10
CA HIS A 62 -45.67 -23.13 35.53
C HIS A 62 -45.47 -24.66 35.64
N CYS A 63 -46.38 -25.36 36.33
CA CYS A 63 -46.32 -26.80 36.57
C CYS A 63 -47.14 -27.66 35.59
N GLU A 64 -47.37 -27.18 34.35
CA GLU A 64 -47.98 -27.98 33.27
C GLU A 64 -46.94 -28.37 32.20
N THR A 65 -45.90 -29.11 32.58
CA THR A 65 -45.19 -30.05 31.68
C THR A 65 -44.27 -31.00 32.44
N SER A 66 -44.15 -32.24 31.94
CA SER A 66 -43.18 -33.28 32.34
C SER A 66 -43.04 -33.59 33.83
N LEU A 67 -44.05 -34.28 34.40
CA LEU A 67 -43.85 -35.30 35.45
C LEU A 67 -45.03 -36.29 35.39
N ASP A 68 -44.79 -37.47 34.84
CA ASP A 68 -45.79 -38.52 34.61
C ASP A 68 -46.03 -39.31 35.92
N LEU A 69 -46.91 -38.81 36.78
CA LEU A 69 -47.33 -39.49 38.01
C LEU A 69 -48.36 -40.61 37.75
N ASP A 70 -48.97 -40.65 36.58
CA ASP A 70 -49.99 -41.64 36.19
C ASP A 70 -49.40 -43.04 35.92
N THR A 71 -48.08 -43.15 35.81
CA THR A 71 -47.37 -44.44 35.64
C THR A 71 -46.98 -45.08 36.97
N GLU A 72 -46.52 -44.33 37.98
CA GLU A 72 -46.23 -44.92 39.32
C GLU A 72 -47.50 -45.18 40.15
N LEU A 73 -48.59 -44.43 39.94
CA LEU A 73 -49.87 -44.71 40.61
C LEU A 73 -50.48 -46.06 40.21
N LYS A 74 -50.29 -46.51 38.96
CA LYS A 74 -50.86 -47.77 38.43
C LYS A 74 -50.28 -49.04 39.04
N ASP A 75 -49.08 -49.00 39.62
CA ASP A 75 -48.51 -50.15 40.32
C ASP A 75 -48.83 -50.18 41.82
N LEU A 76 -49.44 -49.11 42.37
CA LEU A 76 -50.12 -49.14 43.67
C LEU A 76 -51.56 -49.66 43.58
N GLU A 77 -52.16 -49.67 42.38
CA GLU A 77 -53.55 -50.04 42.12
C GLU A 77 -53.81 -51.58 42.10
N LYS A 78 -52.82 -52.40 42.50
CA LYS A 78 -52.87 -53.88 42.50
C LYS A 78 -52.88 -54.50 43.90
N ILE A 79 -53.66 -53.94 44.81
CA ILE A 79 -54.16 -54.65 46.00
C ILE A 79 -55.69 -54.52 45.99
N PRO A 80 -56.46 -55.63 46.02
CA PRO A 80 -57.91 -55.55 45.83
C PRO A 80 -58.64 -54.71 46.88
N GLU A 81 -59.58 -53.89 46.42
CA GLU A 81 -60.61 -53.30 47.29
C GLU A 81 -61.51 -54.42 47.85
N THR A 82 -61.47 -54.63 49.16
CA THR A 82 -62.53 -55.28 49.96
C THR A 82 -62.17 -55.14 51.45
N MET A 83 -63.18 -55.16 52.33
CA MET A 83 -63.03 -55.11 53.80
C MET A 83 -62.50 -53.78 54.38
N HIS A 84 -62.88 -52.65 53.77
CA HIS A 84 -63.36 -51.53 54.59
C HIS A 84 -64.89 -51.63 54.69
N ASP A 85 -65.42 -51.28 55.86
CA ASP A 85 -66.65 -51.83 56.45
C ASP A 85 -66.57 -53.34 56.77
N ASP A 86 -67.41 -53.79 57.71
CA ASP A 86 -67.43 -55.12 58.32
C ASP A 86 -66.12 -55.65 58.97
N VAL A 87 -65.35 -54.72 59.57
CA VAL A 87 -64.59 -55.04 60.80
C VAL A 87 -65.35 -54.51 62.03
N ILE A 88 -66.57 -55.00 62.20
CA ILE A 88 -67.21 -55.10 63.52
C ILE A 88 -66.21 -55.79 64.46
N LEU A 89 -66.20 -55.41 65.74
CA LEU A 89 -65.43 -56.12 66.77
C LEU A 89 -66.03 -57.51 67.06
N ALA A 90 -65.85 -58.42 66.11
CA ALA A 90 -65.98 -59.86 66.26
C ALA A 90 -64.84 -60.38 67.15
N TYR A 91 -64.85 -59.95 68.42
CA TYR A 91 -64.39 -60.81 69.50
C TYR A 91 -65.03 -62.20 69.29
N PRO A 92 -64.26 -63.29 69.31
CA PRO A 92 -64.83 -64.64 69.25
C PRO A 92 -65.93 -64.73 70.30
N THR A 93 -67.16 -65.05 69.87
CA THR A 93 -68.38 -64.86 70.67
C THR A 93 -68.18 -65.48 72.04
N ARG A 94 -68.01 -64.63 73.06
CA ARG A 94 -67.55 -65.06 74.39
C ARG A 94 -68.67 -65.85 75.05
N ARG A 95 -68.71 -67.16 74.78
CA ARG A 95 -69.54 -68.11 75.53
C ARG A 95 -69.32 -67.80 77.01
N VAL A 96 -70.40 -67.61 77.74
CA VAL A 96 -70.36 -67.20 79.15
C VAL A 96 -70.03 -68.43 80.00
N SER A 97 -68.80 -68.90 79.81
CA SER A 97 -68.22 -70.13 80.34
C SER A 97 -66.74 -69.90 80.64
N CYS A 98 -66.50 -69.11 81.68
CA CYS A 98 -65.49 -69.42 82.69
C CYS A 98 -64.01 -69.43 82.27
N ALA A 99 -63.52 -68.29 81.75
CA ALA A 99 -62.09 -67.95 81.78
C ALA A 99 -61.89 -66.48 82.20
N VAL A 100 -61.26 -66.27 83.38
CA VAL A 100 -60.52 -65.07 83.87
C VAL A 100 -60.21 -65.10 85.38
N VAL A 101 -60.79 -66.00 86.18
CA VAL A 101 -60.58 -66.06 87.66
C VAL A 101 -59.90 -67.37 88.09
N ASN A 102 -59.01 -67.33 89.09
CA ASN A 102 -58.31 -68.48 89.70
C ASN A 102 -59.23 -69.36 90.60
N ILE A 103 -60.51 -69.47 90.24
CA ILE A 103 -61.51 -70.29 90.94
C ILE A 103 -61.94 -71.38 89.95
N PRO A 104 -62.01 -72.67 90.33
CA PRO A 104 -62.53 -73.70 89.46
C PRO A 104 -63.93 -73.32 88.94
N SER A 105 -64.16 -73.56 87.65
CA SER A 105 -65.35 -73.12 86.93
C SER A 105 -66.63 -73.65 87.58
N PRO A 106 -67.77 -72.93 87.58
CA PRO A 106 -69.09 -73.46 87.91
C PRO A 106 -69.43 -74.85 87.33
N CYS A 107 -68.96 -75.20 86.12
CA CYS A 107 -69.13 -76.57 85.60
C CYS A 107 -68.18 -77.59 86.25
N VAL A 108 -66.95 -77.20 86.59
CA VAL A 108 -66.01 -78.01 87.38
C VAL A 108 -66.54 -78.18 88.80
N ASN A 109 -67.04 -77.13 89.44
CA ASN A 109 -67.61 -77.18 90.79
C ASN A 109 -68.91 -77.99 90.82
N LYS A 110 -69.72 -77.96 89.76
CA LYS A 110 -70.88 -78.86 89.61
C LYS A 110 -70.41 -80.32 89.60
N THR A 111 -69.40 -80.66 88.80
CA THR A 111 -68.88 -82.03 88.74
C THR A 111 -68.16 -82.45 90.03
N ILE A 112 -67.44 -81.54 90.71
CA ILE A 112 -66.87 -81.78 92.05
C ILE A 112 -67.98 -82.05 93.07
N GLY A 113 -69.00 -81.19 93.15
CA GLY A 113 -70.15 -81.40 94.05
C GLY A 113 -70.90 -82.70 93.75
N GLN A 114 -71.01 -83.09 92.48
CA GLN A 114 -71.57 -84.40 92.09
C GLN A 114 -70.68 -85.60 92.45
N ILE A 115 -69.37 -85.40 92.62
CA ILE A 115 -68.44 -86.40 93.12
C ILE A 115 -68.52 -86.46 94.65
N GLU A 116 -68.57 -85.32 95.34
CA GLU A 116 -68.76 -85.20 96.80
C GLU A 116 -70.12 -85.80 97.23
N ASP A 117 -71.22 -85.51 96.50
CA ASP A 117 -72.55 -86.13 96.69
C ASP A 117 -72.53 -87.65 96.48
N LEU A 118 -71.67 -88.17 95.59
CA LEU A 118 -71.49 -89.61 95.40
C LEU A 118 -70.64 -90.23 96.50
N GLU A 119 -69.58 -89.54 96.92
CA GLU A 119 -68.69 -89.97 98.01
C GLU A 119 -69.47 -90.10 99.32
N ILE A 120 -70.32 -89.12 99.65
CA ILE A 120 -71.24 -89.17 100.80
C ILE A 120 -72.18 -90.39 100.70
N LYS A 121 -72.80 -90.66 99.56
CA LYS A 121 -73.72 -91.81 99.39
C LYS A 121 -73.01 -93.16 99.43
N ILE A 122 -71.76 -93.22 98.98
CA ILE A 122 -70.91 -94.41 99.10
C ILE A 122 -70.56 -94.64 100.57
N GLU A 123 -70.20 -93.59 101.30
CA GLU A 123 -69.90 -93.64 102.73
C GLU A 123 -71.14 -94.05 103.57
N GLU A 124 -72.32 -93.49 103.28
CA GLU A 124 -73.60 -93.91 103.89
C GLU A 124 -73.89 -95.39 103.63
N CYS A 125 -73.62 -95.89 102.41
CA CYS A 125 -73.81 -97.30 102.06
C CYS A 125 -72.85 -98.22 102.84
N PHE A 126 -71.60 -97.78 103.09
CA PHE A 126 -70.67 -98.50 103.96
C PHE A 126 -71.07 -98.44 105.43
N GLN A 127 -71.57 -97.31 105.94
CA GLN A 127 -72.03 -97.20 107.33
C GLN A 127 -73.26 -98.08 107.61
N GLN A 128 -74.19 -98.22 106.66
CA GLN A 128 -75.29 -99.19 106.75
C GLN A 128 -74.76 -100.65 106.82
N PHE A 129 -73.70 -100.96 106.06
CA PHE A 129 -73.04 -102.27 106.08
C PHE A 129 -72.37 -102.56 107.43
N GLU A 130 -71.67 -101.57 108.01
CA GLU A 130 -71.10 -101.64 109.36
C GLU A 130 -72.16 -101.88 110.45
N HIS A 131 -73.29 -101.15 110.41
CA HIS A 131 -74.33 -101.26 111.43
C HIS A 131 -74.95 -102.68 111.45
N LEU A 132 -75.24 -103.23 110.27
CA LEU A 132 -75.80 -104.58 110.12
C LEU A 132 -74.80 -105.70 110.46
N LEU A 133 -73.49 -105.45 110.30
CA LEU A 133 -72.46 -106.34 110.85
C LEU A 133 -72.44 -106.27 112.39
N ARG A 134 -72.61 -105.07 112.97
CA ARG A 134 -72.50 -104.84 114.43
C ARG A 134 -73.67 -105.46 115.21
N GLU A 135 -74.89 -105.47 114.65
CA GLU A 135 -76.04 -106.16 115.26
C GLU A 135 -75.88 -107.70 115.27
N ARG A 136 -75.13 -108.27 114.32
CA ARG A 136 -75.06 -109.73 114.13
C ARG A 136 -74.31 -110.49 115.24
N PHE A 137 -73.39 -109.83 115.95
CA PHE A 137 -72.48 -110.49 116.90
C PHE A 137 -72.92 -110.44 118.39
N ALA A 138 -74.17 -110.03 118.66
CA ALA A 138 -74.65 -109.72 120.01
C ALA A 138 -75.61 -110.76 120.64
N SER A 139 -75.57 -112.04 120.25
CA SER A 139 -76.43 -113.09 120.84
C SER A 139 -75.80 -114.50 120.79
N THR A 140 -75.95 -115.27 121.87
CA THR A 140 -75.07 -116.42 122.19
C THR A 140 -75.78 -117.77 122.23
N ILE A 141 -75.24 -118.77 121.53
CA ILE A 141 -75.52 -120.21 121.70
C ILE A 141 -74.18 -120.99 121.76
N LYS A 142 -74.17 -122.21 122.32
CA LYS A 142 -72.98 -122.89 122.91
C LYS A 142 -72.19 -123.83 121.97
N MET A 143 -71.05 -124.27 122.50
CA MET A 143 -70.03 -125.18 121.94
C MET A 143 -70.52 -126.61 121.66
N GLU A 144 -69.89 -127.32 120.71
CA GLU A 144 -68.83 -128.34 120.98
C GLU A 144 -68.10 -128.76 119.69
N GLU A 145 -66.96 -129.46 119.80
CA GLU A 145 -66.03 -129.75 118.70
C GLU A 145 -66.28 -131.11 118.02
N ILE A 146 -66.43 -131.14 116.68
CA ILE A 146 -66.20 -132.33 115.83
C ILE A 146 -65.51 -131.91 114.52
N ASP A 147 -64.65 -132.81 114.03
CA ASP A 147 -63.84 -132.77 112.81
C ASP A 147 -64.60 -132.40 111.51
N GLY A 148 -63.87 -131.81 110.55
CA GLY A 148 -64.26 -131.70 109.14
C GLY A 148 -65.30 -130.63 108.77
N TYR A 149 -64.93 -129.34 108.73
CA TYR A 149 -65.81 -128.27 108.20
C TYR A 149 -65.50 -127.84 106.75
N VAL A 150 -66.46 -128.14 105.87
CA VAL A 150 -66.47 -127.78 104.45
C VAL A 150 -66.84 -126.30 104.26
N PHE A 151 -66.15 -125.60 103.35
CA PHE A 151 -66.51 -124.24 102.91
C PHE A 151 -67.95 -124.22 102.37
N PRO A 152 -68.89 -123.45 102.95
CA PRO A 152 -70.24 -123.33 102.42
C PRO A 152 -70.24 -122.70 101.02
N LYS A 153 -71.05 -123.25 100.10
CA LYS A 153 -71.32 -122.56 98.82
C LYS A 153 -72.04 -121.23 99.10
N PRO A 154 -71.78 -120.16 98.33
CA PRO A 154 -72.41 -118.86 98.53
C PRO A 154 -73.89 -118.85 98.10
N SER A 155 -74.73 -119.43 98.95
CA SER A 155 -76.19 -119.27 98.99
C SER A 155 -76.60 -119.46 100.46
N GLU A 156 -77.44 -118.64 101.07
CA GLU A 156 -78.36 -117.65 100.49
C GLU A 156 -78.10 -116.21 100.99
N PHE A 157 -77.00 -115.97 101.73
CA PHE A 157 -76.71 -114.70 102.42
C PHE A 157 -76.22 -113.53 101.51
N HIS A 158 -76.44 -113.59 100.20
CA HIS A 158 -76.20 -112.47 99.26
C HIS A 158 -77.44 -112.09 98.45
N ALA A 159 -78.52 -112.89 98.47
CA ALA A 159 -79.71 -112.64 97.65
C ALA A 159 -80.61 -111.51 98.18
N THR A 160 -80.54 -111.22 99.49
CA THR A 160 -81.41 -110.27 100.19
C THR A 160 -80.82 -108.86 100.33
N PHE A 161 -79.49 -108.72 100.33
CA PHE A 161 -78.81 -107.42 100.52
C PHE A 161 -78.81 -106.55 99.24
N LEU A 162 -79.07 -107.15 98.07
CA LEU A 162 -79.00 -106.50 96.74
C LEU A 162 -80.38 -106.18 96.15
N LYS A 163 -81.43 -106.09 96.99
CA LYS A 163 -82.82 -105.85 96.54
C LYS A 163 -83.59 -104.83 97.39
N LYS A 164 -83.07 -103.59 97.49
CA LYS A 164 -83.97 -102.44 97.47
C LYS A 164 -83.40 -101.18 96.79
N ASP A 165 -82.20 -100.72 97.16
CA ASP A 165 -81.74 -99.37 96.77
C ASP A 165 -80.45 -99.33 95.90
N SER A 166 -79.81 -100.48 95.64
CA SER A 166 -78.51 -100.55 94.95
C SER A 166 -78.51 -100.22 93.44
N GLY A 167 -79.67 -99.98 92.83
CA GLY A 167 -79.77 -99.62 91.40
C GLY A 167 -79.45 -98.15 91.13
N ASP A 168 -79.84 -97.26 92.04
CA ASP A 168 -79.72 -95.80 91.87
C ASP A 168 -78.24 -95.36 91.92
N LEU A 169 -77.48 -95.86 92.90
CA LEU A 169 -76.05 -95.54 93.05
C LEU A 169 -75.22 -95.87 91.81
N LYS A 170 -75.47 -97.02 91.15
CA LYS A 170 -74.76 -97.38 89.91
C LYS A 170 -75.09 -96.40 88.77
N GLN A 171 -76.36 -96.05 88.60
CA GLN A 171 -76.80 -95.14 87.55
C GLN A 171 -76.25 -93.72 87.77
N GLN A 172 -76.19 -93.27 89.03
CA GLN A 172 -75.57 -91.99 89.40
C GLN A 172 -74.07 -91.99 89.12
N THR A 173 -73.32 -93.03 89.49
CA THR A 173 -71.90 -93.15 89.18
C THR A 173 -71.62 -93.14 87.66
N GLU A 174 -72.41 -93.87 86.87
CA GLU A 174 -72.29 -93.83 85.40
C GLU A 174 -72.60 -92.44 84.82
N ASN A 175 -73.60 -91.74 85.35
CA ASN A 175 -73.95 -90.38 84.95
C ASN A 175 -72.85 -89.36 85.29
N VAL A 176 -72.30 -89.39 86.51
CA VAL A 176 -71.24 -88.45 86.93
C VAL A 176 -69.92 -88.74 86.18
N LEU A 177 -69.60 -90.01 85.90
CA LEU A 177 -68.48 -90.35 85.01
C LEU A 177 -68.71 -89.84 83.57
N ALA A 178 -69.94 -89.91 83.05
CA ALA A 178 -70.29 -89.33 81.75
C ALA A 178 -70.16 -87.80 81.74
N GLU A 179 -70.66 -87.09 82.76
CA GLU A 179 -70.49 -85.64 82.89
C GLU A 179 -69.01 -85.24 83.04
N ALA A 180 -68.22 -85.98 83.84
CA ALA A 180 -66.79 -85.74 84.00
C ALA A 180 -66.01 -85.98 82.70
N ILE A 181 -66.30 -87.05 81.96
CA ILE A 181 -65.69 -87.32 80.64
C ILE A 181 -66.08 -86.24 79.62
N HIS A 182 -67.33 -85.76 79.64
CA HIS A 182 -67.77 -84.66 78.79
C HIS A 182 -67.06 -83.35 79.14
N LEU A 183 -66.94 -83.04 80.44
CA LEU A 183 -66.22 -81.87 80.94
C LEU A 183 -64.73 -81.91 80.55
N ILE A 184 -64.05 -83.04 80.74
CA ILE A 184 -62.64 -83.22 80.33
C ILE A 184 -62.47 -83.01 78.82
N ARG A 185 -63.40 -83.53 78.00
CA ARG A 185 -63.39 -83.32 76.55
C ARG A 185 -63.61 -81.85 76.16
N SER A 186 -64.51 -81.14 76.84
CA SER A 186 -64.67 -79.69 76.66
C SER A 186 -63.38 -78.95 77.00
N LEU A 187 -62.87 -79.14 78.22
CA LEU A 187 -61.67 -78.45 78.71
C LEU A 187 -60.42 -78.72 77.86
N GLU A 188 -60.23 -79.93 77.34
CA GLU A 188 -59.12 -80.24 76.42
C GLU A 188 -59.33 -79.65 75.01
N THR A 189 -60.58 -79.36 74.62
CA THR A 189 -60.89 -78.60 73.39
C THR A 189 -60.64 -77.11 73.62
N ASP A 190 -61.18 -76.54 74.71
CA ASP A 190 -60.95 -75.16 75.14
C ASP A 190 -59.43 -74.87 75.31
N ARG A 191 -58.66 -75.84 75.83
CA ARG A 191 -57.19 -75.76 75.93
C ARG A 191 -56.50 -75.70 74.57
N LYS A 192 -56.94 -76.52 73.60
CA LYS A 192 -56.39 -76.51 72.22
C LYS A 192 -56.72 -75.22 71.50
N ASP A 193 -57.96 -74.76 71.59
CA ASP A 193 -58.42 -73.50 70.99
C ASP A 193 -57.67 -72.30 71.59
N ALA A 194 -57.44 -72.29 72.91
CA ALA A 194 -56.61 -71.29 73.57
C ALA A 194 -55.13 -71.35 73.13
N GLU A 195 -54.58 -72.55 72.95
CA GLU A 195 -53.19 -72.74 72.47
C GLU A 195 -53.03 -72.30 71.01
N GLU A 196 -54.02 -72.57 70.15
CA GLU A 196 -54.09 -72.05 68.78
C GLU A 196 -54.28 -70.54 68.73
N ALA A 197 -55.19 -69.98 69.54
CA ALA A 197 -55.38 -68.54 69.66
C ALA A 197 -54.08 -67.85 70.10
N TYR A 198 -53.38 -68.42 71.08
CA TYR A 198 -52.05 -67.94 71.49
C TYR A 198 -51.02 -68.01 70.36
N LYS A 199 -50.96 -69.12 69.59
CA LYS A 199 -50.07 -69.24 68.41
C LYS A 199 -50.41 -68.18 67.35
N LYS A 200 -51.69 -67.97 67.03
CA LYS A 200 -52.20 -66.96 66.09
C LYS A 200 -51.89 -65.53 66.55
N GLN A 201 -52.01 -65.23 67.84
CA GLN A 201 -51.59 -63.93 68.38
C GLN A 201 -50.06 -63.76 68.40
N LYS A 202 -49.29 -64.83 68.65
CA LYS A 202 -47.82 -64.82 68.63
C LYS A 202 -47.26 -64.59 67.23
N SER A 203 -47.88 -65.12 66.18
CA SER A 203 -47.53 -64.80 64.78
C SER A 203 -47.98 -63.40 64.37
N ARG A 204 -49.23 -62.99 64.70
CA ARG A 204 -49.71 -61.61 64.49
C ARG A 204 -48.78 -60.58 65.14
N ARG A 205 -48.31 -60.83 66.36
CA ARG A 205 -47.36 -59.96 67.08
C ARG A 205 -46.01 -59.86 66.36
N LYS A 206 -45.46 -60.98 65.85
CA LYS A 206 -44.22 -60.95 65.04
C LYS A 206 -44.40 -60.10 63.78
N LEU A 207 -45.50 -60.28 63.06
CA LEU A 207 -45.78 -59.51 61.84
C LEU A 207 -45.96 -58.01 62.12
N ILE A 208 -46.60 -57.65 63.24
CA ILE A 208 -46.73 -56.26 63.68
C ILE A 208 -45.35 -55.66 64.02
N PHE A 209 -44.49 -56.37 64.76
CA PHE A 209 -43.12 -55.90 65.00
C PHE A 209 -42.36 -55.70 63.70
N GLN A 210 -42.33 -56.68 62.78
CA GLN A 210 -41.67 -56.54 61.48
C GLN A 210 -42.18 -55.34 60.67
N LYS A 211 -43.49 -55.03 60.72
CA LYS A 211 -44.04 -53.80 60.11
C LYS A 211 -43.56 -52.53 60.81
N ILE A 212 -43.53 -52.51 62.15
CA ILE A 212 -43.01 -51.37 62.95
C ILE A 212 -41.52 -51.15 62.67
N ASP A 213 -40.71 -52.21 62.64
CA ASP A 213 -39.28 -52.18 62.39
C ASP A 213 -38.98 -51.64 60.98
N ASN A 214 -39.69 -52.13 59.95
CA ASN A 214 -39.56 -51.66 58.57
C ASN A 214 -39.98 -50.19 58.42
N LEU A 215 -41.10 -49.77 59.05
CA LEU A 215 -41.54 -48.37 59.04
C LEU A 215 -40.55 -47.46 59.81
N SER A 216 -39.96 -47.96 60.89
CA SER A 216 -38.95 -47.24 61.68
C SER A 216 -37.65 -47.08 60.89
N PHE A 217 -37.18 -48.13 60.23
CA PHE A 217 -36.02 -48.08 59.32
C PHE A 217 -36.25 -47.10 58.16
N TRP A 218 -37.44 -47.12 57.54
CA TRP A 218 -37.79 -46.19 56.47
C TRP A 218 -37.80 -44.74 56.99
N ARG A 219 -38.46 -44.48 58.13
CA ARG A 219 -38.55 -43.15 58.75
C ARG A 219 -37.21 -42.61 59.27
N LEU A 220 -36.33 -43.47 59.81
CA LEU A 220 -35.08 -43.06 60.46
C LEU A 220 -33.88 -43.00 59.51
N GLN A 221 -33.87 -43.78 58.42
CA GLN A 221 -32.73 -43.81 57.50
C GLN A 221 -33.10 -43.47 56.06
N LYS A 222 -34.16 -44.05 55.49
CA LYS A 222 -34.49 -43.83 54.07
C LYS A 222 -35.04 -42.43 53.80
N LEU A 223 -35.98 -41.97 54.63
CA LEU A 223 -36.57 -40.63 54.50
C LEU A 223 -35.53 -39.50 54.70
N PRO A 224 -34.70 -39.49 55.77
CA PRO A 224 -33.65 -38.47 55.91
C PRO A 224 -32.63 -38.49 54.78
N PHE A 225 -32.26 -39.66 54.25
CA PHE A 225 -31.32 -39.77 53.12
C PHE A 225 -31.93 -39.27 51.80
N ALA A 226 -33.22 -39.49 51.57
CA ALA A 226 -33.93 -38.92 50.42
C ALA A 226 -34.02 -37.39 50.49
N VAL A 227 -34.41 -36.86 51.66
CA VAL A 227 -34.49 -35.41 51.93
C VAL A 227 -33.11 -34.75 51.84
N GLN A 228 -32.06 -35.38 52.39
CA GLN A 228 -30.69 -34.88 52.29
C GLN A 228 -30.21 -34.83 50.83
N ARG A 229 -30.44 -35.90 50.05
CA ARG A 229 -30.13 -35.91 48.62
C ARG A 229 -30.87 -34.80 47.87
N GLU A 230 -32.15 -34.59 48.15
CA GLU A 230 -32.92 -33.51 47.53
C GLU A 230 -32.35 -32.12 47.87
N HIS A 231 -31.95 -31.89 49.13
CA HIS A 231 -31.26 -30.67 49.53
C HIS A 231 -29.90 -30.51 48.85
N GLU A 232 -29.11 -31.59 48.69
CA GLU A 232 -27.83 -31.58 47.98
C GLU A 232 -28.01 -31.25 46.48
N THR A 233 -28.98 -31.89 45.81
CA THR A 233 -29.31 -31.62 44.40
C THR A 233 -29.75 -30.17 44.20
N ARG A 234 -30.75 -29.71 44.98
CA ARG A 234 -31.23 -28.32 44.93
C ARG A 234 -30.13 -27.32 45.29
N SER A 235 -29.21 -27.67 46.19
CA SER A 235 -28.07 -26.80 46.55
C SER A 235 -27.08 -26.67 45.39
N SER A 236 -26.80 -27.76 44.65
CA SER A 236 -25.95 -27.70 43.44
C SER A 236 -26.59 -26.79 42.39
N GLU A 237 -27.87 -27.01 42.09
CA GLU A 237 -28.65 -26.18 41.15
C GLU A 237 -28.64 -24.70 41.54
N ILE A 238 -28.80 -24.39 42.84
CA ILE A 238 -28.71 -23.01 43.35
C ILE A 238 -27.31 -22.42 43.14
N THR A 239 -26.23 -23.16 43.40
CA THR A 239 -24.86 -22.67 43.16
C THR A 239 -24.54 -22.50 41.68
N ASP A 240 -25.02 -23.40 40.81
CA ASP A 240 -24.83 -23.31 39.36
C ASP A 240 -25.60 -22.11 38.77
N LEU A 241 -26.82 -21.85 39.26
CA LEU A 241 -27.61 -20.67 38.90
C LEU A 241 -26.98 -19.37 39.42
N GLN A 242 -26.43 -19.37 40.64
CA GLN A 242 -25.68 -18.22 41.19
C GLN A 242 -24.44 -17.91 40.35
N TRP A 243 -23.62 -18.90 40.03
CA TRP A 243 -22.45 -18.74 39.19
C TRP A 243 -22.81 -18.24 37.78
N SER A 244 -23.85 -18.81 37.18
CA SER A 244 -24.37 -18.35 35.88
C SER A 244 -24.85 -16.90 35.92
N LEU A 245 -25.55 -16.49 36.99
CA LEU A 245 -26.00 -15.12 37.21
C LEU A 245 -24.82 -14.15 37.39
N GLU A 246 -23.80 -14.52 38.16
CA GLU A 246 -22.57 -13.74 38.30
C GLU A 246 -21.83 -13.58 36.97
N GLU A 247 -21.76 -14.65 36.16
CA GLU A 247 -21.19 -14.60 34.80
C GLU A 247 -21.96 -13.62 33.91
N LYS A 248 -23.30 -13.62 33.95
CA LYS A 248 -24.12 -12.64 33.20
C LYS A 248 -23.94 -11.23 33.74
N LEU A 249 -23.87 -11.03 35.05
CA LEU A 249 -23.66 -9.72 35.68
C LEU A 249 -22.25 -9.17 35.43
N HIS A 250 -21.24 -10.02 35.26
CA HIS A 250 -19.91 -9.60 34.83
C HIS A 250 -19.92 -9.19 33.35
N LYS A 251 -20.52 -10.00 32.46
CA LYS A 251 -20.69 -9.67 31.04
C LYS A 251 -21.49 -8.38 30.83
N PHE A 252 -22.56 -8.19 31.60
CA PHE A 252 -23.33 -6.94 31.61
C PHE A 252 -22.48 -5.74 32.02
N ARG A 253 -21.72 -5.82 33.12
CA ARG A 253 -20.81 -4.74 33.55
C ARG A 253 -19.71 -4.45 32.54
N MET A 254 -19.18 -5.45 31.84
CA MET A 254 -18.23 -5.25 30.74
C MET A 254 -18.86 -4.53 29.54
N LEU A 255 -20.08 -4.92 29.15
CA LEU A 255 -20.82 -4.24 28.07
C LEU A 255 -21.20 -2.80 28.47
N GLN A 256 -21.65 -2.57 29.71
CA GLN A 256 -21.94 -1.23 30.23
C GLN A 256 -20.70 -0.32 30.20
N ASN A 257 -19.54 -0.85 30.59
CA ASN A 257 -18.25 -0.15 30.51
C ASN A 257 -17.72 0.04 29.07
N GLN A 258 -18.29 -0.64 28.07
CA GLN A 258 -18.04 -0.38 26.64
C GLN A 258 -19.00 0.68 26.11
N VAL A 259 -20.29 0.62 26.50
CA VAL A 259 -21.31 1.60 26.16
C VAL A 259 -20.90 3.00 26.65
N THR A 260 -20.52 3.18 27.91
CA THR A 260 -20.09 4.49 28.44
C THR A 260 -18.88 5.07 27.70
N LYS A 261 -17.88 4.23 27.35
CA LYS A 261 -16.74 4.66 26.53
C LYS A 261 -17.14 5.09 25.12
N VAL A 262 -18.15 4.44 24.53
CA VAL A 262 -18.69 4.81 23.23
C VAL A 262 -19.53 6.09 23.34
N GLU A 263 -20.27 6.29 24.42
CA GLU A 263 -21.02 7.52 24.71
C GLU A 263 -20.08 8.73 24.91
N ASP A 264 -18.97 8.57 25.66
CA ASP A 264 -17.90 9.57 25.80
C ASP A 264 -17.30 9.97 24.44
N LEU A 265 -17.05 9.00 23.56
CA LEU A 265 -16.51 9.23 22.22
C LEU A 265 -17.54 9.89 21.30
N ILE A 266 -18.81 9.49 21.38
CA ILE A 266 -19.93 10.13 20.67
C ILE A 266 -20.09 11.58 21.15
N GLN A 267 -19.91 11.86 22.43
CA GLN A 267 -20.02 13.22 22.95
C GLN A 267 -18.86 14.10 22.45
N LYS A 268 -17.61 13.65 22.56
CA LYS A 268 -16.46 14.34 21.97
C LYS A 268 -16.65 14.62 20.47
N LEU A 269 -17.11 13.64 19.71
CA LEU A 269 -17.39 13.80 18.28
C LEU A 269 -18.52 14.82 18.00
N LYS A 270 -19.55 14.91 18.84
CA LYS A 270 -20.56 16.00 18.72
C LYS A 270 -19.92 17.36 18.98
N ASP A 271 -19.03 17.45 19.96
CA ASP A 271 -18.37 18.70 20.35
C ASP A 271 -17.39 19.16 19.25
N ASP A 272 -16.62 18.23 18.65
CA ASP A 272 -15.80 18.47 17.46
C ASP A 272 -16.65 18.94 16.25
N ILE A 273 -17.79 18.27 16.00
CA ILE A 273 -18.74 18.66 14.95
C ILE A 273 -19.32 20.06 15.21
N ASN A 274 -19.60 20.40 16.47
CA ASN A 274 -20.10 21.72 16.85
C ASN A 274 -19.03 22.80 16.73
N TYR A 275 -17.78 22.52 17.09
CA TYR A 275 -16.62 23.39 16.85
C TYR A 275 -16.43 23.68 15.36
N ILE A 276 -16.44 22.63 14.51
CA ILE A 276 -16.36 22.79 13.04
C ILE A 276 -17.55 23.58 12.48
N ARG A 277 -18.76 23.42 13.04
CA ARG A 277 -19.94 24.22 12.66
C ARG A 277 -19.82 25.70 13.08
N GLN A 278 -19.26 25.99 14.25
CA GLN A 278 -19.03 27.35 14.73
C GLN A 278 -17.98 28.09 13.90
N HIS A 279 -16.92 27.39 13.46
CA HIS A 279 -15.85 27.99 12.66
C HIS A 279 -16.08 27.95 11.13
N ARG A 280 -17.10 27.21 10.66
CA ARG A 280 -17.48 27.17 9.24
C ARG A 280 -17.66 28.56 8.60
N PRO A 281 -18.40 29.54 9.21
CA PRO A 281 -18.63 30.83 8.55
C PRO A 281 -17.33 31.60 8.30
N LEU A 282 -16.34 31.49 9.21
CA LEU A 282 -15.03 32.13 9.04
C LEU A 282 -14.23 31.46 7.91
N LEU A 283 -14.37 30.14 7.73
CA LEU A 283 -13.76 29.42 6.61
C LEU A 283 -14.44 29.76 5.28
N GLU A 284 -15.77 29.92 5.26
CA GLU A 284 -16.54 30.33 4.08
C GLU A 284 -16.24 31.80 3.70
N GLU A 285 -16.10 32.70 4.69
CA GLU A 285 -15.67 34.09 4.49
C GLU A 285 -14.23 34.16 3.97
N LYS A 286 -13.29 33.44 4.59
CA LYS A 286 -11.90 33.36 4.14
C LYS A 286 -11.81 32.83 2.70
N LEU A 287 -12.50 31.74 2.39
CA LEU A 287 -12.54 31.15 1.05
C LEU A 287 -13.12 32.14 0.02
N LYS A 288 -14.16 32.88 0.40
CA LYS A 288 -14.72 33.95 -0.45
C LYS A 288 -13.71 35.06 -0.70
N ILE A 289 -13.02 35.56 0.33
CA ILE A 289 -11.99 36.60 0.19
C ILE A 289 -10.84 36.11 -0.71
N GLU A 290 -10.41 34.86 -0.56
CA GLU A 290 -9.39 34.25 -1.41
C GLU A 290 -9.87 34.11 -2.87
N THR A 291 -11.13 33.75 -3.09
CA THR A 291 -11.75 33.70 -4.43
C THR A 291 -11.85 35.10 -5.06
N ASP A 292 -12.39 36.08 -4.31
CA ASP A 292 -12.50 37.50 -4.73
C ASP A 292 -11.11 38.13 -5.02
N PHE A 293 -10.04 37.61 -4.44
CA PHE A 293 -8.65 38.05 -4.70
C PHE A 293 -8.05 37.36 -5.93
N VAL A 294 -8.28 36.05 -6.09
CA VAL A 294 -7.88 35.29 -7.28
C VAL A 294 -8.57 35.83 -8.54
N ASP A 295 -9.86 36.17 -8.48
CA ASP A 295 -10.58 36.76 -9.61
C ASP A 295 -10.02 38.13 -10.00
N LYS A 296 -9.61 38.96 -9.03
CA LYS A 296 -8.92 40.24 -9.30
C LYS A 296 -7.58 40.00 -10.00
N ILE A 297 -6.80 39.01 -9.58
CA ILE A 297 -5.54 38.62 -10.25
C ILE A 297 -5.82 38.18 -11.70
N TYR A 298 -6.86 37.39 -11.95
CA TYR A 298 -7.23 37.01 -13.32
C TYR A 298 -7.70 38.20 -14.17
N GLN A 299 -8.42 39.17 -13.59
CA GLN A 299 -8.80 40.40 -14.29
C GLN A 299 -7.60 41.28 -14.65
N GLU A 300 -6.66 41.51 -13.72
CA GLU A 300 -5.43 42.26 -14.02
C GLU A 300 -4.53 41.52 -15.01
N ARG A 301 -4.43 40.18 -14.92
CA ARG A 301 -3.75 39.36 -15.92
C ARG A 301 -4.38 39.50 -17.30
N ALA A 302 -5.71 39.51 -17.42
CA ALA A 302 -6.40 39.70 -18.69
C ALA A 302 -6.13 41.09 -19.29
N LYS A 303 -6.14 42.15 -18.46
CA LYS A 303 -5.74 43.51 -18.89
C LYS A 303 -4.28 43.55 -19.36
N ALA A 304 -3.37 42.93 -18.62
CA ALA A 304 -1.95 42.88 -18.97
C ALA A 304 -1.68 42.13 -20.29
N ILE A 305 -2.40 41.02 -20.54
CA ILE A 305 -2.34 40.29 -21.81
C ILE A 305 -2.87 41.15 -22.96
N ALA A 306 -4.06 41.76 -22.82
CA ALA A 306 -4.62 42.63 -23.86
C ALA A 306 -3.73 43.84 -24.17
N LEU A 307 -3.05 44.41 -23.15
CA LEU A 307 -2.04 45.44 -23.34
C LEU A 307 -0.81 44.90 -24.10
N TYR A 308 -0.28 43.75 -23.68
CA TYR A 308 0.85 43.07 -24.35
C TYR A 308 0.54 42.81 -25.83
N ASP A 309 -0.61 42.22 -26.15
CA ASP A 309 -1.02 41.91 -27.52
C ASP A 309 -1.13 43.19 -28.36
N SER A 310 -1.73 44.25 -27.80
CA SER A 310 -1.84 45.56 -28.48
C SER A 310 -0.48 46.24 -28.75
N VAL A 311 0.51 46.00 -27.88
CA VAL A 311 1.89 46.51 -28.05
C VAL A 311 2.66 45.62 -29.02
N HIS A 312 2.46 44.30 -28.98
CA HIS A 312 3.06 43.34 -29.89
C HIS A 312 2.59 43.57 -31.34
N GLU A 313 1.30 43.80 -31.57
CA GLU A 313 0.77 44.23 -32.87
C GLU A 313 1.43 45.51 -33.39
N LYS A 314 1.55 46.54 -32.54
CA LYS A 314 2.19 47.81 -32.92
C LYS A 314 3.66 47.59 -33.27
N LEU A 315 4.37 46.78 -32.49
CA LEU A 315 5.77 46.42 -32.74
C LEU A 315 5.92 45.64 -34.06
N GLN A 316 5.03 44.69 -34.37
CA GLN A 316 5.03 43.99 -35.66
C GLN A 316 4.81 44.94 -36.84
N LYS A 317 3.86 45.88 -36.73
CA LYS A 317 3.57 46.89 -37.76
C LYS A 317 4.79 47.79 -38.01
N ILE A 318 5.37 48.35 -36.95
CA ILE A 318 6.60 49.16 -37.01
C ILE A 318 7.78 48.36 -37.59
N ALA A 319 7.96 47.09 -37.20
CA ALA A 319 9.03 46.23 -37.72
C ALA A 319 8.85 45.91 -39.22
N PHE A 320 7.61 45.78 -39.70
CA PHE A 320 7.30 45.63 -41.12
C PHE A 320 7.60 46.92 -41.90
N GLU A 321 7.15 48.07 -41.40
CA GLU A 321 7.39 49.39 -41.99
C GLU A 321 8.89 49.73 -42.05
N TYR A 322 9.65 49.43 -40.98
CA TYR A 322 11.10 49.53 -40.95
C TYR A 322 11.75 48.62 -42.01
N LYS A 323 11.31 47.36 -42.11
CA LYS A 323 11.83 46.40 -43.11
C LYS A 323 11.50 46.81 -44.55
N LEU A 324 10.37 47.49 -44.77
CA LEU A 324 9.97 48.04 -46.06
C LEU A 324 10.78 49.30 -46.42
N THR A 325 10.88 50.27 -45.50
CA THR A 325 11.66 51.50 -45.70
C THR A 325 13.15 51.20 -45.88
N CYS A 326 13.73 50.23 -45.15
CA CYS A 326 15.09 49.75 -45.41
C CYS A 326 15.27 49.14 -46.82
N LYS A 327 14.26 48.43 -47.35
CA LYS A 327 14.30 47.93 -48.75
C LYS A 327 14.22 49.07 -49.76
N MET A 328 13.39 50.09 -49.51
CA MET A 328 13.29 51.28 -50.35
C MET A 328 14.60 52.09 -50.33
N ALA A 329 15.12 52.43 -49.15
CA ALA A 329 16.38 53.14 -49.01
C ALA A 329 17.57 52.40 -49.67
N LYS A 330 17.60 51.07 -49.65
CA LYS A 330 18.59 50.28 -50.40
C LYS A 330 18.43 50.39 -51.93
N ARG A 331 17.19 50.45 -52.44
CA ARG A 331 16.93 50.69 -53.88
C ARG A 331 17.33 52.10 -54.29
N GLU A 332 16.96 53.12 -53.53
CA GLU A 332 17.32 54.51 -53.86
C GLU A 332 18.84 54.74 -53.78
N ARG A 333 19.54 54.15 -52.79
CA ARG A 333 21.02 54.14 -52.77
C ARG A 333 21.61 53.44 -54.00
N ALA A 334 21.00 52.37 -54.50
CA ALA A 334 21.46 51.68 -55.70
C ALA A 334 21.16 52.44 -57.01
N LYS A 335 20.14 53.31 -57.04
CA LYS A 335 19.94 54.28 -58.12
C LYS A 335 21.00 55.39 -58.06
N MET A 336 21.09 56.08 -56.92
CA MET A 336 22.05 57.17 -56.72
C MET A 336 23.50 56.73 -56.97
N ALA A 337 23.87 55.49 -56.62
CA ALA A 337 25.20 54.95 -56.95
C ALA A 337 25.45 54.87 -58.46
N LYS A 338 24.46 54.43 -59.25
CA LYS A 338 24.56 54.38 -60.73
C LYS A 338 24.49 55.75 -61.39
N GLU A 339 23.72 56.66 -60.80
CA GLU A 339 23.68 58.07 -61.22
C GLU A 339 25.04 58.73 -60.99
N ILE A 340 25.66 58.50 -59.83
CA ILE A 340 27.04 58.93 -59.52
C ILE A 340 28.03 58.31 -60.52
N GLU A 341 28.05 56.98 -60.67
CA GLU A 341 28.91 56.23 -61.60
C GLU A 341 28.82 56.80 -63.04
N SER A 342 27.60 57.02 -63.55
CA SER A 342 27.39 57.62 -64.87
C SER A 342 27.84 59.09 -64.94
N THR A 343 27.65 59.88 -63.88
CA THR A 343 28.20 61.24 -63.84
C THR A 343 29.73 61.26 -63.76
N GLU A 344 30.37 60.31 -63.06
CA GLU A 344 31.82 60.17 -62.98
C GLU A 344 32.41 59.77 -64.35
N GLU A 345 31.78 58.84 -65.07
CA GLU A 345 32.13 58.53 -66.47
C GLU A 345 32.03 59.76 -67.37
N SER A 346 30.93 60.53 -67.26
CA SER A 346 30.73 61.75 -68.07
C SER A 346 31.74 62.85 -67.71
N LEU A 347 32.07 63.02 -66.43
CA LEU A 347 33.07 63.96 -65.96
C LEU A 347 34.47 63.57 -66.42
N GLU A 348 34.80 62.29 -66.43
CA GLU A 348 36.08 61.77 -66.91
C GLU A 348 36.20 61.86 -68.45
N HIS A 349 35.08 61.76 -69.18
CA HIS A 349 35.03 62.10 -70.61
C HIS A 349 35.30 63.59 -70.84
N VAL A 350 34.60 64.49 -70.11
CA VAL A 350 34.79 65.95 -70.23
C VAL A 350 36.20 66.38 -69.79
N LYS A 351 36.83 65.74 -68.80
CA LYS A 351 38.24 65.98 -68.46
C LYS A 351 39.18 65.66 -69.63
N LYS A 352 38.92 64.58 -70.37
CA LYS A 352 39.73 64.19 -71.54
C LYS A 352 39.57 65.19 -72.68
N GLU A 353 38.34 65.63 -72.94
CA GLU A 353 38.06 66.69 -73.92
C GLU A 353 38.71 68.03 -73.51
N LEU A 354 38.59 68.42 -72.25
CA LEU A 354 39.24 69.62 -71.70
C LEU A 354 40.76 69.54 -71.83
N LYS A 355 41.36 68.36 -71.61
CA LYS A 355 42.80 68.16 -71.82
C LYS A 355 43.17 68.32 -73.29
N VAL A 356 42.42 67.70 -74.22
CA VAL A 356 42.65 67.89 -75.67
C VAL A 356 42.49 69.36 -76.06
N ALA A 357 41.53 70.09 -75.50
CA ALA A 357 41.35 71.53 -75.71
C ALA A 357 42.50 72.37 -75.12
N GLN A 358 43.07 71.96 -73.98
CA GLN A 358 44.28 72.57 -73.42
C GLN A 358 45.51 72.29 -74.30
N ASP A 359 45.69 71.06 -74.78
CA ASP A 359 46.77 70.66 -75.71
C ASP A 359 46.63 71.37 -77.08
N ILE A 360 45.41 71.72 -77.50
CA ILE A 360 45.13 72.58 -78.67
C ILE A 360 45.51 74.04 -78.34
N ARG A 361 45.05 74.59 -77.21
CA ARG A 361 45.36 75.97 -76.80
C ARG A 361 46.86 76.20 -76.63
N GLN A 362 47.59 75.25 -76.04
CA GLN A 362 49.05 75.34 -75.89
C GLN A 362 49.75 75.38 -77.26
N ARG A 363 49.31 74.56 -78.22
CA ARG A 363 49.84 74.62 -79.59
C ARG A 363 49.57 75.96 -80.28
N TYR A 364 48.37 76.53 -80.11
CA TYR A 364 48.09 77.86 -80.63
C TYR A 364 48.88 78.96 -79.92
N SER A 365 49.08 78.91 -78.60
CA SER A 365 49.93 79.86 -77.85
C SER A 365 51.38 79.81 -78.34
N LEU A 366 51.94 78.62 -78.53
CA LEU A 366 53.30 78.45 -79.05
C LEU A 366 53.44 78.91 -80.50
N GLU A 367 52.40 78.74 -81.33
CA GLU A 367 52.39 79.24 -82.71
C GLU A 367 52.18 80.77 -82.76
N GLU A 368 51.39 81.34 -81.85
CA GLU A 368 51.24 82.79 -81.64
C GLU A 368 52.55 83.42 -81.17
N GLU A 369 53.24 82.82 -80.20
CA GLU A 369 54.60 83.19 -79.77
C GLU A 369 55.62 83.08 -80.92
N ARG A 370 55.53 82.03 -81.76
CA ARG A 370 56.39 81.85 -82.94
C ARG A 370 56.13 82.90 -84.02
N ILE A 371 54.87 83.27 -84.24
CA ILE A 371 54.48 84.32 -85.19
C ILE A 371 54.88 85.69 -84.67
N GLN A 372 54.68 85.99 -83.39
CA GLN A 372 55.13 87.23 -82.78
C GLN A 372 56.65 87.36 -82.90
N LYS A 373 57.41 86.31 -82.60
CA LYS A 373 58.88 86.33 -82.75
C LYS A 373 59.32 86.59 -84.21
N HIS A 374 58.60 86.10 -85.20
CA HIS A 374 58.86 86.45 -86.60
C HIS A 374 58.49 87.91 -86.93
N ILE A 375 57.42 88.46 -86.33
CA ILE A 375 57.07 89.87 -86.47
C ILE A 375 58.14 90.77 -85.82
N ASP A 376 58.64 90.39 -84.64
CA ASP A 376 59.73 91.09 -83.94
C ASP A 376 61.02 91.06 -84.78
N GLU A 377 61.38 89.89 -85.36
CA GLU A 377 62.50 89.73 -86.29
C GLU A 377 62.32 90.58 -87.57
N ASP A 378 61.14 90.56 -88.18
CA ASP A 378 60.83 91.38 -89.36
C ASP A 378 60.89 92.89 -89.01
N GLU A 379 60.44 93.32 -87.82
CA GLU A 379 60.54 94.72 -87.36
C GLU A 379 61.99 95.14 -87.08
N GLU A 380 62.85 94.26 -86.56
CA GLU A 380 64.30 94.50 -86.47
C GLU A 380 64.97 94.62 -87.87
N THR A 381 64.57 93.81 -88.86
CA THR A 381 65.07 94.00 -90.25
C THR A 381 64.54 95.27 -90.92
N LEU A 382 63.30 95.67 -90.63
CA LEU A 382 62.69 96.89 -91.18
C LEU A 382 63.27 98.16 -90.54
N THR A 383 63.59 98.13 -89.24
CA THR A 383 64.25 99.26 -88.56
C THR A 383 65.70 99.42 -89.00
N THR A 384 66.48 98.33 -89.12
CA THR A 384 67.84 98.39 -89.67
C THR A 384 67.86 98.86 -91.13
N MET A 385 67.01 98.33 -92.01
CA MET A 385 66.86 98.86 -93.37
C MET A 385 66.38 100.33 -93.41
N ALA A 386 65.62 100.79 -92.41
CA ALA A 386 65.23 102.20 -92.30
C ALA A 386 66.38 103.11 -91.84
N GLU A 387 67.38 102.58 -91.15
CA GLU A 387 68.60 103.30 -90.78
C GLU A 387 69.63 103.33 -91.92
N GLU A 388 69.84 102.21 -92.62
CA GLU A 388 70.61 102.17 -93.88
C GLU A 388 70.02 103.14 -94.92
N LYS A 389 68.68 103.18 -95.03
CA LYS A 389 67.98 104.14 -95.89
C LYS A 389 68.17 105.60 -95.47
N LYS A 390 68.34 105.91 -94.18
CA LYS A 390 68.70 107.27 -93.72
C LYS A 390 70.12 107.63 -94.14
N GLU A 391 71.07 106.71 -94.01
CA GLU A 391 72.44 106.94 -94.51
C GLU A 391 72.47 107.19 -96.01
N GLU A 392 71.77 106.37 -96.81
CA GLU A 392 71.70 106.56 -98.27
C GLU A 392 71.03 107.89 -98.65
N VAL A 393 70.00 108.33 -97.92
CA VAL A 393 69.43 109.67 -98.12
C VAL A 393 70.46 110.77 -97.84
N VAL A 394 71.25 110.67 -96.76
CA VAL A 394 72.31 111.65 -96.45
C VAL A 394 73.41 111.65 -97.53
N LYS A 395 73.80 110.47 -98.06
CA LYS A 395 74.75 110.35 -99.18
C LYS A 395 74.18 111.00 -100.46
N VAL A 396 72.89 110.82 -100.75
CA VAL A 396 72.21 111.45 -101.89
C VAL A 396 72.11 112.97 -101.73
N GLU A 397 71.80 113.49 -100.54
CA GLU A 397 71.75 114.93 -100.30
C GLU A 397 73.12 115.60 -100.47
N HIS A 398 74.21 114.92 -100.08
CA HIS A 398 75.59 115.37 -100.33
C HIS A 398 75.94 115.40 -101.83
N LEU A 399 75.51 114.40 -102.60
CA LEU A 399 75.70 114.39 -104.06
C LEU A 399 74.87 115.49 -104.75
N VAL A 400 73.67 115.79 -104.24
CA VAL A 400 72.80 116.87 -104.75
C VAL A 400 73.36 118.27 -104.45
N THR A 401 74.11 118.48 -103.37
CA THR A 401 74.84 119.75 -103.15
C THR A 401 76.05 119.86 -104.06
N GLN A 402 76.91 118.84 -104.17
CA GLN A 402 78.04 118.85 -105.13
C GLN A 402 77.58 119.10 -106.58
N MET A 403 76.45 118.50 -106.99
CA MET A 403 75.90 118.71 -108.33
C MET A 403 75.51 120.17 -108.60
N LYS A 404 75.04 120.92 -107.59
CA LYS A 404 74.68 122.35 -107.73
C LYS A 404 75.92 123.24 -107.95
N GLU A 405 77.01 122.95 -107.25
CA GLU A 405 78.27 123.70 -107.33
C GLU A 405 78.98 123.48 -108.68
N LEU A 406 79.01 122.23 -109.17
CA LEU A 406 79.51 121.94 -110.51
C LEU A 406 78.68 122.66 -111.60
N LYS A 407 77.38 122.82 -111.39
CA LYS A 407 76.47 123.47 -112.34
C LYS A 407 76.69 124.99 -112.44
N THR A 408 77.18 125.65 -111.38
CA THR A 408 77.57 127.07 -111.44
C THR A 408 78.96 127.27 -112.04
N ALA A 409 79.91 126.37 -111.79
CA ALA A 409 81.25 126.42 -112.39
C ALA A 409 81.23 126.34 -113.93
N VAL A 410 80.46 125.39 -114.50
CA VAL A 410 80.33 125.21 -115.96
C VAL A 410 79.78 126.47 -116.66
N ALA A 411 78.82 127.16 -116.03
CA ALA A 411 78.22 128.38 -116.57
C ALA A 411 79.19 129.57 -116.66
N ILE A 412 80.28 129.55 -115.88
CA ILE A 412 81.33 130.58 -115.88
C ILE A 412 82.40 130.25 -116.95
N GLN A 413 82.81 128.99 -117.06
CA GLN A 413 83.79 128.56 -118.08
C GLN A 413 83.27 128.72 -119.52
N ALA A 414 82.00 128.36 -119.78
CA ALA A 414 81.39 128.45 -121.11
C ALA A 414 81.38 129.87 -121.71
N LYS A 415 81.44 130.93 -120.87
CA LYS A 415 81.52 132.34 -121.32
C LYS A 415 82.95 132.82 -121.56
N LYS A 416 83.97 132.08 -121.11
CA LYS A 416 85.39 132.45 -121.23
C LYS A 416 86.08 131.80 -122.44
N ILE A 417 85.69 130.56 -122.76
CA ILE A 417 86.17 129.81 -123.94
C ILE A 417 85.86 130.57 -125.23
N LYS A 418 84.59 130.98 -125.41
CA LYS A 418 84.06 131.68 -126.60
C LYS A 418 84.64 133.09 -126.89
N LYS A 419 85.67 133.52 -126.16
CA LYS A 419 86.46 134.72 -126.47
C LYS A 419 87.87 134.37 -126.97
N LEU A 420 88.52 133.40 -126.32
CA LEU A 420 89.89 133.00 -126.63
C LEU A 420 90.01 132.28 -127.98
N GLU A 421 88.95 131.56 -128.39
CA GLU A 421 88.88 130.89 -129.69
C GLU A 421 89.01 131.86 -130.88
N GLN A 422 88.59 133.12 -130.74
CA GLN A 422 88.71 134.14 -131.81
C GLN A 422 90.07 134.87 -131.83
N GLU A 423 90.89 134.72 -130.78
CA GLU A 423 92.19 135.40 -130.63
C GLU A 423 93.36 134.48 -130.98
N CYS A 424 93.21 133.15 -130.80
CA CYS A 424 94.26 132.18 -131.14
C CYS A 424 94.43 131.91 -132.65
N GLU A 425 93.37 132.12 -133.46
CA GLU A 425 93.34 131.72 -134.87
C GLU A 425 94.14 132.67 -135.79
N THR A 426 94.47 133.88 -135.32
CA THR A 426 95.31 134.87 -136.05
C THR A 426 96.79 134.81 -135.67
N VAL A 427 97.11 134.59 -134.39
CA VAL A 427 98.51 134.58 -133.90
C VAL A 427 99.23 133.28 -134.28
N MET A 428 98.52 132.16 -134.44
CA MET A 428 99.14 130.91 -134.93
C MET A 428 99.62 131.00 -136.39
N THR A 429 99.08 131.93 -137.19
CA THR A 429 99.65 132.29 -138.49
C THR A 429 100.82 133.27 -138.43
N GLU A 430 101.08 133.89 -137.27
CA GLU A 430 102.30 134.64 -136.88
C GLU A 430 103.58 133.79 -136.76
N TYR A 431 103.50 132.48 -137.06
CA TYR A 431 104.53 131.74 -137.81
C TYR A 431 105.97 131.82 -137.24
N SER A 432 106.43 130.78 -136.54
CA SER A 432 107.10 129.59 -137.13
C SER A 432 108.38 129.81 -137.96
N ASP A 433 108.70 131.04 -138.40
CA ASP A 433 109.99 131.42 -139.02
C ASP A 433 110.93 132.27 -138.15
N THR A 434 110.52 132.61 -136.91
CA THR A 434 111.40 133.02 -135.79
C THR A 434 111.95 131.85 -134.96
N ARG A 435 111.49 130.62 -135.27
CA ARG A 435 112.35 129.50 -135.75
C ARG A 435 113.71 129.28 -135.09
N LYS A 436 113.90 128.06 -134.58
CA LYS A 436 115.02 127.12 -134.88
C LYS A 436 116.48 127.65 -134.83
N PHE A 437 116.73 128.83 -134.26
CA PHE A 437 118.04 129.49 -134.19
C PHE A 437 118.59 129.40 -132.76
N TRP A 438 117.86 129.94 -131.78
CA TRP A 438 118.28 129.94 -130.37
C TRP A 438 118.25 128.57 -129.68
N ALA A 439 117.62 127.55 -130.29
CA ALA A 439 117.48 126.22 -129.72
C ALA A 439 118.79 125.38 -129.68
N ALA A 440 119.89 125.88 -130.26
CA ALA A 440 121.17 125.15 -130.34
C ALA A 440 122.17 125.50 -129.22
N GLU A 441 122.25 126.75 -128.79
CA GLU A 441 123.42 127.24 -128.02
C GLU A 441 123.34 126.94 -126.51
N ILE A 442 122.15 127.05 -125.90
CA ILE A 442 121.99 127.01 -124.44
C ILE A 442 122.36 125.64 -123.84
N ASN A 443 122.08 124.55 -124.55
CA ASN A 443 122.39 123.17 -124.11
C ASN A 443 123.89 122.89 -123.93
N LYS A 444 124.78 123.81 -124.36
CA LYS A 444 126.23 123.68 -124.22
C LYS A 444 126.74 124.16 -122.86
N LEU A 445 126.08 125.13 -122.24
CA LEU A 445 126.63 125.86 -121.07
C LEU A 445 126.28 125.24 -119.71
N GLN A 446 125.09 124.65 -119.54
CA GLN A 446 124.67 124.18 -118.20
C GLN A 446 125.49 123.00 -117.68
N LYS A 447 126.17 122.25 -118.56
CA LYS A 447 126.99 121.09 -118.18
C LYS A 447 128.31 121.46 -117.48
N GLU A 448 128.66 122.74 -117.43
CA GLU A 448 129.82 123.26 -116.69
C GLU A 448 129.45 123.62 -115.22
N LEU A 449 128.16 123.62 -114.86
CA LEU A 449 127.70 124.02 -113.53
C LEU A 449 127.82 122.90 -112.48
N GLU A 450 127.71 121.63 -112.92
CA GLU A 450 127.63 120.47 -112.02
C GLU A 450 128.98 120.17 -111.30
N GLU A 451 130.13 120.56 -111.88
CA GLU A 451 131.47 120.43 -111.24
C GLU A 451 131.78 121.49 -110.14
N ILE A 452 130.90 122.48 -109.95
CA ILE A 452 131.13 123.57 -108.99
C ILE A 452 130.51 123.24 -107.62
N LEU A 453 129.32 122.64 -107.60
CA LEU A 453 128.53 122.48 -106.36
C LEU A 453 129.18 121.53 -105.35
N GLU A 454 129.91 120.51 -105.80
CA GLU A 454 130.61 119.51 -104.97
C GLU A 454 131.65 120.14 -104.02
N LYS A 455 132.13 121.36 -104.29
CA LYS A 455 133.09 122.10 -103.44
C LYS A 455 132.44 122.95 -102.34
N THR A 456 131.10 123.00 -102.27
CA THR A 456 130.39 123.95 -101.40
C THR A 456 130.10 123.38 -100.01
N GLU A 457 130.02 122.06 -99.87
CA GLU A 457 129.55 121.39 -98.66
C GLU A 457 130.68 121.19 -97.62
N ASP A 458 131.93 121.04 -98.09
CA ASP A 458 133.16 120.98 -97.26
C ASP A 458 133.34 122.18 -96.31
N LEU A 459 132.68 123.32 -96.57
CA LEU A 459 132.75 124.53 -95.74
C LEU A 459 131.75 124.55 -94.58
N ILE A 460 130.70 123.71 -94.60
CA ILE A 460 129.69 123.68 -93.53
C ILE A 460 130.29 123.09 -92.24
N ASP A 461 131.31 122.24 -92.37
CA ASP A 461 131.96 121.56 -91.26
C ASP A 461 132.99 122.44 -90.50
N GLU A 462 133.26 123.67 -90.97
CA GLU A 462 134.41 124.46 -90.50
C GLU A 462 134.27 125.02 -89.07
N ASN A 463 133.10 125.58 -88.74
CA ASN A 463 132.86 126.32 -87.50
C ASN A 463 131.39 126.20 -87.02
N LYS A 464 131.01 125.39 -86.03
CA LYS A 464 131.80 124.62 -85.03
C LYS A 464 132.78 125.43 -84.16
N LYS A 465 132.91 126.74 -84.41
CA LYS A 465 133.64 127.72 -83.57
C LYS A 465 132.82 129.01 -83.36
N LEU A 466 131.50 128.89 -83.40
CA LEU A 466 130.60 129.65 -82.52
C LEU A 466 130.16 128.63 -81.45
N VAL A 467 131.12 128.10 -80.69
CA VAL A 467 131.84 128.76 -79.58
C VAL A 467 130.85 129.17 -78.51
N GLU A 468 130.86 128.37 -77.44
CA GLU A 468 130.70 128.75 -76.03
C GLU A 468 129.54 129.67 -75.57
N GLU A 469 128.58 130.05 -76.43
CA GLU A 469 127.21 130.45 -76.03
C GLU A 469 126.47 129.34 -75.25
N ASN A 470 127.07 128.14 -75.18
CA ASN A 470 126.88 127.13 -74.14
C ASN A 470 126.58 127.71 -72.75
N GLU A 471 127.30 128.75 -72.32
CA GLU A 471 127.52 129.00 -70.90
C GLU A 471 126.50 129.94 -70.23
N GLU A 472 125.73 130.75 -70.97
CA GLU A 472 124.66 131.60 -70.38
C GLU A 472 123.33 130.85 -70.20
N ALA A 473 122.91 130.04 -71.18
CA ALA A 473 121.68 129.24 -71.06
C ALA A 473 121.73 128.23 -69.89
N LEU A 474 122.96 127.90 -69.47
CA LEU A 474 123.29 127.06 -68.32
C LEU A 474 122.73 127.59 -66.98
N ASP A 475 122.45 128.90 -66.86
CA ASP A 475 121.82 129.47 -65.66
C ASP A 475 120.30 129.26 -65.59
N SER A 476 119.62 129.07 -66.74
CA SER A 476 118.18 128.75 -66.80
C SER A 476 117.86 127.37 -66.19
N ILE A 477 118.86 126.49 -66.09
CA ILE A 477 118.77 125.15 -65.49
C ILE A 477 118.36 125.19 -63.99
N LYS A 478 118.48 126.34 -63.32
CA LYS A 478 118.23 126.46 -61.87
C LYS A 478 116.75 126.38 -61.46
N GLU A 479 115.79 126.75 -62.32
CA GLU A 479 114.35 126.69 -61.97
C GLU A 479 113.68 125.33 -62.23
N SER A 480 114.17 124.57 -63.22
CA SER A 480 113.59 123.27 -63.62
C SER A 480 113.90 122.12 -62.66
N LEU A 481 114.80 122.35 -61.68
CA LEU A 481 115.12 121.43 -60.57
C LEU A 481 113.92 120.99 -59.71
N THR A 482 112.78 121.66 -59.85
CA THR A 482 111.49 121.30 -59.22
C THR A 482 110.87 120.00 -59.75
N LYS A 483 111.24 119.51 -60.95
CA LYS A 483 110.75 118.22 -61.50
C LYS A 483 111.54 116.98 -61.09
N LYS A 484 112.39 117.09 -60.05
CA LYS A 484 113.18 116.01 -59.45
C LYS A 484 112.35 114.87 -58.79
N ALA A 485 111.03 114.87 -58.90
CA ALA A 485 110.15 113.90 -58.23
C ALA A 485 110.13 112.50 -58.88
N GLU A 486 110.33 112.38 -60.19
CA GLU A 486 110.04 111.14 -60.94
C GLU A 486 111.12 110.04 -60.83
N TYR A 487 112.10 110.20 -59.93
CA TYR A 487 113.06 109.15 -59.55
C TYR A 487 112.40 107.93 -58.87
N ASP A 488 111.13 108.04 -58.45
CA ASP A 488 110.37 106.95 -57.81
C ASP A 488 110.16 105.70 -58.70
N HIS A 489 110.28 105.80 -60.03
CA HIS A 489 110.00 104.66 -60.91
C HIS A 489 110.96 103.46 -60.70
N VAL A 490 112.13 103.66 -60.09
CA VAL A 490 113.07 102.58 -59.72
C VAL A 490 112.55 101.75 -58.51
N VAL A 491 111.59 102.27 -57.74
CA VAL A 491 110.93 101.53 -56.64
C VAL A 491 109.88 100.54 -57.17
N GLN A 492 109.39 100.75 -58.40
CA GLN A 492 108.29 100.00 -59.02
C GLN A 492 108.60 98.49 -59.12
N ASP A 493 109.82 98.12 -59.56
CA ASP A 493 110.20 96.73 -59.83
C ASP A 493 110.25 95.87 -58.55
N LEU A 494 110.66 96.46 -57.42
CA LEU A 494 110.68 95.77 -56.12
C LEU A 494 109.27 95.45 -55.58
N MET A 495 108.21 96.11 -56.09
CA MET A 495 106.84 95.75 -55.70
C MET A 495 106.38 94.41 -56.29
N THR A 496 106.98 93.95 -57.40
CA THR A 496 106.54 92.74 -58.13
C THR A 496 106.71 91.44 -57.32
N VAL A 497 107.68 91.39 -56.40
CA VAL A 497 107.91 90.23 -55.52
C VAL A 497 106.92 90.22 -54.35
N LYS A 498 106.55 91.40 -53.82
CA LYS A 498 105.69 91.56 -52.64
C LYS A 498 104.23 91.13 -52.89
N THR A 499 103.69 91.40 -54.08
CA THR A 499 102.31 91.01 -54.43
C THR A 499 102.08 89.48 -54.39
N ARG A 500 103.17 88.69 -54.48
CA ARG A 500 103.11 87.22 -54.45
C ARG A 500 102.98 86.63 -53.04
N SER A 501 103.42 87.31 -51.98
CA SER A 501 103.20 86.88 -50.59
C SER A 501 101.80 87.23 -50.08
N ASP A 502 101.34 88.45 -50.36
CA ASP A 502 100.11 88.99 -49.80
C ASP A 502 98.85 88.24 -50.27
N GLY A 503 98.93 87.60 -51.45
CA GLY A 503 97.88 86.74 -52.00
C GLY A 503 97.64 85.42 -51.23
N ILE A 504 98.61 84.93 -50.45
CA ILE A 504 98.44 83.73 -49.60
C ILE A 504 97.77 84.12 -48.28
N LEU A 505 98.22 85.21 -47.66
CA LEU A 505 97.68 85.71 -46.38
C LEU A 505 96.19 86.06 -46.47
N LYS A 506 95.75 86.64 -47.60
CA LYS A 506 94.34 86.98 -47.85
C LYS A 506 93.40 85.78 -48.02
N LYS A 507 93.90 84.57 -48.29
CA LYS A 507 93.05 83.35 -48.33
C LYS A 507 92.79 82.82 -46.92
N LEU A 508 93.87 82.58 -46.16
CA LEU A 508 93.79 82.06 -44.79
C LEU A 508 92.87 82.89 -43.86
N LEU A 509 92.92 84.22 -43.96
CA LEU A 509 92.03 85.10 -43.18
C LEU A 509 90.55 85.00 -43.57
N LYS A 510 90.25 84.64 -44.83
CA LYS A 510 88.87 84.45 -45.30
C LYS A 510 88.31 83.11 -44.83
N ASP A 511 89.13 82.07 -44.88
CA ASP A 511 88.76 80.72 -44.44
C ASP A 511 88.49 80.68 -42.92
N ILE A 512 89.30 81.38 -42.12
CA ILE A 512 89.08 81.51 -40.66
C ILE A 512 87.74 82.19 -40.35
N ALA A 513 87.37 83.26 -41.06
CA ALA A 513 86.09 83.94 -40.87
C ALA A 513 84.89 83.04 -41.24
N GLN A 514 85.04 82.19 -42.26
CA GLN A 514 84.03 81.21 -42.66
C GLN A 514 83.89 80.06 -41.64
N VAL A 515 85.01 79.61 -41.04
CA VAL A 515 84.99 78.64 -39.94
C VAL A 515 84.31 79.23 -38.70
N VAL A 516 84.66 80.44 -38.25
CA VAL A 516 84.04 81.07 -37.07
C VAL A 516 82.53 81.29 -37.24
N THR A 517 82.08 81.72 -38.42
CA THR A 517 80.64 81.87 -38.71
C THR A 517 79.91 80.53 -38.75
N SER A 518 80.52 79.49 -39.33
CA SER A 518 79.96 78.12 -39.25
C SER A 518 79.84 77.62 -37.81
N TYR A 519 80.89 77.77 -36.99
CA TYR A 519 80.95 77.33 -35.60
C TYR A 519 79.90 78.02 -34.73
N ASN A 520 79.74 79.34 -34.88
CA ASN A 520 78.69 80.06 -34.16
C ASN A 520 77.29 79.61 -34.61
N SER A 521 77.08 79.30 -35.89
CA SER A 521 75.80 78.80 -36.41
C SER A 521 75.47 77.36 -36.01
N THR A 522 76.48 76.52 -35.75
CA THR A 522 76.28 75.18 -35.18
C THR A 522 76.08 75.25 -33.68
N LYS A 523 76.82 76.12 -32.99
CA LYS A 523 76.69 76.31 -31.53
C LYS A 523 75.29 76.80 -31.14
N THR A 524 74.76 77.84 -31.77
CA THR A 524 73.39 78.33 -31.46
C THR A 524 72.34 77.24 -31.70
N LYS A 525 72.50 76.42 -32.75
CA LYS A 525 71.62 75.25 -32.98
C LYS A 525 71.75 74.19 -31.89
N THR A 526 72.96 73.90 -31.41
CA THR A 526 73.16 72.99 -30.27
C THR A 526 72.48 73.53 -29.01
N ASP A 527 72.67 74.81 -28.70
CA ASP A 527 72.07 75.48 -27.54
C ASP A 527 70.52 75.46 -27.63
N GLU A 528 69.94 75.65 -28.83
CA GLU A 528 68.49 75.47 -29.09
C GLU A 528 68.00 74.02 -28.94
N TRP A 529 68.82 73.02 -29.24
CA TRP A 529 68.48 71.61 -29.05
C TRP A 529 68.57 71.21 -27.57
N GLU A 530 69.54 71.74 -26.82
CA GLU A 530 69.62 71.53 -25.37
C GLU A 530 68.43 72.19 -24.64
N HIS A 531 68.03 73.41 -25.02
CA HIS A 531 66.83 74.04 -24.46
C HIS A 531 65.57 73.21 -24.73
N ARG A 532 65.38 72.71 -25.97
CA ARG A 532 64.26 71.82 -26.32
C ARG A 532 64.31 70.49 -25.56
N LEU A 533 65.49 69.92 -25.33
CA LEU A 533 65.67 68.70 -24.54
C LEU A 533 65.31 68.90 -23.06
N VAL A 534 65.65 70.05 -22.49
CA VAL A 534 65.25 70.44 -21.11
C VAL A 534 63.73 70.65 -21.02
N GLU A 535 63.12 71.28 -22.03
CA GLU A 535 61.67 71.48 -22.12
C GLU A 535 60.91 70.13 -22.14
N GLU A 536 61.34 69.18 -22.96
CA GLU A 536 60.73 67.84 -23.00
C GLU A 536 60.96 67.07 -21.70
N ARG A 537 62.17 67.11 -21.11
CA ARG A 537 62.43 66.50 -19.79
C ARG A 537 61.50 67.05 -18.71
N ARG A 538 61.20 68.35 -18.72
CA ARG A 538 60.23 69.00 -17.82
C ARG A 538 58.79 68.50 -18.07
N LYS A 539 58.38 68.31 -19.33
CA LYS A 539 57.07 67.72 -19.67
C LYS A 539 56.97 66.25 -19.21
N PHE A 540 58.02 65.44 -19.42
CA PHE A 540 58.05 64.06 -18.94
C PHE A 540 57.98 63.97 -17.41
N LEU A 541 58.67 64.83 -16.66
CA LEU A 541 58.56 64.90 -15.19
C LEU A 541 57.15 65.22 -14.71
N LEU A 542 56.44 66.12 -15.37
CA LEU A 542 55.02 66.42 -15.08
C LEU A 542 54.10 65.24 -15.42
N MET A 543 54.34 64.58 -16.54
CA MET A 543 53.61 63.37 -16.97
C MET A 543 53.82 62.20 -16.00
N GLU A 544 55.06 62.00 -15.54
CA GLU A 544 55.44 60.96 -14.58
C GLU A 544 54.81 61.22 -13.20
N ALA A 545 54.80 62.48 -12.74
CA ALA A 545 54.11 62.87 -11.52
C ALA A 545 52.59 62.64 -11.60
N TYR A 546 51.98 62.94 -12.76
CA TYR A 546 50.57 62.65 -13.03
C TYR A 546 50.28 61.14 -12.99
N PHE A 547 51.07 60.31 -13.70
CA PHE A 547 50.90 58.85 -13.66
C PHE A 547 51.15 58.27 -12.27
N LYS A 548 52.15 58.76 -11.52
CA LYS A 548 52.40 58.34 -10.13
C LYS A 548 51.20 58.65 -9.21
N LYS A 549 50.57 59.83 -9.36
CA LYS A 549 49.34 60.16 -8.65
C LYS A 549 48.20 59.21 -9.04
N LEU A 550 48.00 58.99 -10.33
CA LEU A 550 46.91 58.16 -10.86
C LEU A 550 47.05 56.68 -10.45
N ILE A 551 48.28 56.14 -10.44
CA ILE A 551 48.60 54.82 -9.87
C ILE A 551 48.32 54.78 -8.37
N GLY A 552 48.66 55.85 -7.63
CA GLY A 552 48.34 56.00 -6.21
C GLY A 552 46.84 55.90 -5.93
N GLU A 553 46.04 56.67 -6.66
CA GLU A 553 44.57 56.67 -6.59
C GLU A 553 43.98 55.30 -6.97
N GLN A 554 44.45 54.70 -8.07
CA GLN A 554 44.06 53.34 -8.49
C GLN A 554 44.38 52.28 -7.42
N SER A 555 45.53 52.40 -6.73
CA SER A 555 45.91 51.50 -5.62
C SER A 555 45.06 51.69 -4.37
N GLY A 556 44.49 52.88 -4.16
CA GLY A 556 43.54 53.18 -3.09
C GLY A 556 42.19 52.54 -3.37
N ILE A 557 41.66 52.73 -4.58
CA ILE A 557 40.43 52.09 -5.07
C ILE A 557 40.58 50.56 -5.00
N SER A 558 41.69 50.00 -5.47
CA SER A 558 41.96 48.56 -5.44
C SER A 558 41.97 47.97 -4.01
N ARG A 559 42.48 48.71 -3.01
CA ARG A 559 42.36 48.32 -1.59
C ARG A 559 40.92 48.35 -1.08
N ILE A 560 40.16 49.40 -1.39
CA ILE A 560 38.74 49.50 -1.00
C ILE A 560 37.91 48.37 -1.62
N VAL A 561 38.19 48.02 -2.88
CA VAL A 561 37.58 46.87 -3.57
C VAL A 561 37.99 45.56 -2.90
N LYS A 562 39.27 45.35 -2.56
CA LYS A 562 39.75 44.15 -1.84
C LYS A 562 39.03 43.97 -0.50
N THR A 563 38.95 45.01 0.33
CA THR A 563 38.28 44.93 1.63
C THR A 563 36.77 44.70 1.51
N ARG A 564 36.11 45.25 0.49
CA ARG A 564 34.71 44.90 0.18
C ARG A 564 34.56 43.45 -0.29
N MET A 565 35.50 42.94 -1.08
CA MET A 565 35.52 41.54 -1.53
C MET A 565 35.70 40.58 -0.35
N GLU A 566 36.55 40.93 0.61
CA GLU A 566 36.79 40.16 1.85
C GLU A 566 35.51 40.05 2.70
N VAL A 567 34.76 41.15 2.86
CA VAL A 567 33.44 41.12 3.54
C VAL A 567 32.44 40.24 2.78
N VAL A 568 32.29 40.41 1.46
CA VAL A 568 31.36 39.60 0.66
C VAL A 568 31.71 38.10 0.68
N VAL A 569 32.99 37.74 0.82
CA VAL A 569 33.43 36.35 1.01
C VAL A 569 33.01 35.83 2.39
N MET A 570 33.15 36.64 3.46
CA MET A 570 32.67 36.27 4.79
C MET A 570 31.14 36.09 4.81
N ASP A 571 30.38 37.01 4.23
CA ASP A 571 28.92 36.93 4.11
C ASP A 571 28.50 35.61 3.43
N GLN A 572 29.16 35.25 2.32
CA GLN A 572 28.94 33.98 1.63
C GLN A 572 29.35 32.74 2.44
N GLU A 573 30.31 32.83 3.36
CA GLU A 573 30.69 31.72 4.24
C GLU A 573 29.71 31.54 5.40
N GLU A 574 29.08 32.62 5.87
CA GLU A 574 27.98 32.55 6.83
C GLU A 574 26.69 32.01 6.19
N GLU A 575 26.32 32.48 4.98
CA GLU A 575 25.21 31.89 4.22
C GLU A 575 25.41 30.38 3.99
N LYS A 576 26.62 29.94 3.60
CA LYS A 576 26.93 28.50 3.40
C LYS A 576 26.77 27.68 4.68
N LYS A 577 27.17 28.21 5.84
CA LYS A 577 26.95 27.55 7.14
C LYS A 577 25.46 27.43 7.45
N TYR A 578 24.72 28.54 7.34
CA TYR A 578 23.26 28.56 7.56
C TYR A 578 22.52 27.56 6.66
N PHE A 579 22.84 27.51 5.36
CA PHE A 579 22.25 26.53 4.45
C PHE A 579 22.64 25.08 4.76
N GLN A 580 23.85 24.83 5.25
CA GLN A 580 24.28 23.49 5.66
C GLN A 580 23.60 23.05 6.96
N GLU A 581 23.49 23.92 7.96
CA GLU A 581 22.72 23.68 9.19
C GLU A 581 21.24 23.37 8.89
N LYS A 582 20.60 24.19 8.04
CA LYS A 582 19.21 23.97 7.61
C LYS A 582 19.02 22.70 6.79
N LYS A 583 20.02 22.29 6.01
CA LYS A 583 20.02 21.02 5.29
C LYS A 583 20.14 19.83 6.26
N ASP A 584 20.97 19.94 7.30
CA ASP A 584 21.16 18.87 8.27
C ASP A 584 19.94 18.72 9.21
N GLU A 585 19.25 19.83 9.55
CA GLU A 585 17.92 19.82 10.16
C GLU A 585 16.90 19.05 9.29
N VAL A 586 16.83 19.35 7.98
CA VAL A 586 15.91 18.67 7.06
C VAL A 586 16.26 17.18 6.91
N LEU A 587 17.54 16.81 6.90
CA LEU A 587 17.98 15.41 6.88
C LEU A 587 17.57 14.68 8.18
N GLN A 588 17.71 15.31 9.34
CA GLN A 588 17.26 14.75 10.62
C GLN A 588 15.74 14.49 10.61
N VAL A 589 14.93 15.46 10.17
CA VAL A 589 13.47 15.31 10.04
C VAL A 589 13.11 14.20 9.04
N LEU A 590 13.86 14.05 7.94
CA LEU A 590 13.66 12.95 6.99
C LEU A 590 13.95 11.58 7.62
N TYR A 591 15.02 11.43 8.40
CA TYR A 591 15.30 10.17 9.12
C TYR A 591 14.20 9.84 10.14
N GLU A 592 13.66 10.84 10.86
CA GLU A 592 12.56 10.67 11.81
C GLU A 592 11.24 10.27 11.12
N ILE A 593 11.00 10.72 9.88
CA ILE A 593 9.86 10.31 9.06
C ILE A 593 10.07 8.91 8.46
N GLU A 594 11.29 8.56 8.05
CA GLU A 594 11.60 7.26 7.46
C GLU A 594 11.53 6.09 8.46
N GLU A 595 11.84 6.29 9.73
CA GLU A 595 11.88 5.22 10.73
C GLU A 595 10.49 4.52 10.91
N PRO A 596 9.37 5.25 11.05
CA PRO A 596 8.03 4.69 10.98
C PRO A 596 7.74 3.90 9.69
N PHE A 597 8.19 4.38 8.52
CA PHE A 597 8.01 3.63 7.26
C PHE A 597 8.85 2.35 7.23
N ARG A 598 10.07 2.35 7.78
CA ARG A 598 10.91 1.16 7.92
C ARG A 598 10.30 0.12 8.88
N ARG A 599 9.59 0.55 9.92
CA ARG A 599 8.77 -0.34 10.77
C ARG A 599 7.57 -0.90 10.02
N LEU A 600 6.78 -0.04 9.38
CA LEU A 600 5.60 -0.45 8.61
C LEU A 600 5.94 -1.45 7.48
N VAL A 601 7.06 -1.25 6.77
CA VAL A 601 7.52 -2.21 5.75
C VAL A 601 7.75 -3.60 6.37
N LYS A 602 8.48 -3.69 7.48
CA LYS A 602 8.71 -4.97 8.18
C LYS A 602 7.40 -5.62 8.65
N GLU A 603 6.44 -4.83 9.13
CA GLU A 603 5.10 -5.31 9.50
C GLU A 603 4.31 -5.83 8.28
N THR A 604 4.44 -5.21 7.10
CA THR A 604 3.85 -5.75 5.86
C THR A 604 4.57 -7.00 5.34
N GLU A 605 5.85 -7.17 5.64
CA GLU A 605 6.62 -8.38 5.30
C GLU A 605 6.23 -9.57 6.18
N THR A 606 6.12 -9.39 7.50
CA THR A 606 5.65 -10.44 8.40
C THR A 606 4.16 -10.77 8.19
N ALA A 607 3.32 -9.78 7.89
CA ALA A 607 1.94 -10.04 7.47
C ALA A 607 1.88 -10.86 6.17
N ARG A 608 2.84 -10.67 5.24
CA ARG A 608 2.92 -11.45 4.00
C ARG A 608 3.39 -12.89 4.24
N THR A 609 4.35 -13.14 5.13
CA THR A 609 4.76 -14.53 5.47
C THR A 609 3.61 -15.28 6.14
N ILE A 610 2.96 -14.66 7.13
CA ILE A 610 1.77 -15.24 7.80
C ILE A 610 0.65 -15.52 6.79
N HIS A 611 0.40 -14.62 5.82
CA HIS A 611 -0.61 -14.87 4.79
C HIS A 611 -0.24 -16.04 3.86
N ASN A 612 1.05 -16.18 3.50
CA ASN A 612 1.52 -17.33 2.71
C ASN A 612 1.38 -18.65 3.48
N GLU A 613 1.79 -18.68 4.75
CA GLU A 613 1.63 -19.84 5.66
C GLU A 613 0.14 -20.24 5.79
N GLN A 614 -0.76 -19.25 5.92
CA GLN A 614 -2.21 -19.49 5.94
C GLN A 614 -2.72 -20.06 4.61
N ASN A 615 -2.25 -19.55 3.46
CA ASN A 615 -2.62 -20.07 2.15
C ASN A 615 -2.11 -21.51 1.93
N GLU A 616 -0.91 -21.84 2.39
CA GLU A 616 -0.36 -23.19 2.37
C GLU A 616 -1.18 -24.14 3.26
N ALA A 617 -1.53 -23.73 4.49
CA ALA A 617 -2.40 -24.49 5.37
C ALA A 617 -3.81 -24.72 4.76
N ILE A 618 -4.38 -23.70 4.09
CA ILE A 618 -5.64 -23.82 3.36
C ILE A 618 -5.51 -24.82 2.21
N ASN A 619 -4.44 -24.76 1.42
CA ASN A 619 -4.18 -25.71 0.33
C ASN A 619 -4.03 -27.16 0.83
N ILE A 620 -3.37 -27.37 1.97
CA ILE A 620 -3.27 -28.70 2.62
C ILE A 620 -4.64 -29.19 3.08
N MET A 621 -5.46 -28.34 3.71
CA MET A 621 -6.83 -28.70 4.10
C MET A 621 -7.74 -28.97 2.88
N GLU A 622 -7.59 -28.24 1.78
CA GLU A 622 -8.30 -28.46 0.52
C GLU A 622 -7.92 -29.82 -0.11
N GLN A 623 -6.63 -30.17 -0.10
CA GLN A 623 -6.16 -31.51 -0.53
C GLN A 623 -6.74 -32.63 0.35
N GLN A 624 -6.68 -32.48 1.68
CA GLN A 624 -7.27 -33.45 2.62
C GLN A 624 -8.78 -33.60 2.42
N LYS A 625 -9.49 -32.50 2.15
CA LYS A 625 -10.93 -32.47 1.83
C LYS A 625 -11.26 -33.23 0.54
N GLU A 626 -10.48 -33.06 -0.52
CA GLU A 626 -10.66 -33.85 -1.75
C GLU A 626 -10.26 -35.32 -1.57
N GLU A 627 -9.30 -35.64 -0.71
CA GLU A 627 -8.96 -37.02 -0.36
C GLU A 627 -10.07 -37.69 0.47
N ILE A 628 -10.63 -37.00 1.47
CA ILE A 628 -11.79 -37.46 2.23
C ILE A 628 -12.99 -37.68 1.31
N LYS A 629 -13.23 -36.79 0.33
CA LYS A 629 -14.26 -37.00 -0.70
C LYS A 629 -14.04 -38.29 -1.51
N LYS A 630 -12.81 -38.59 -1.93
CA LYS A 630 -12.47 -39.86 -2.62
C LYS A 630 -12.80 -41.06 -1.74
N ARG A 631 -12.31 -41.07 -0.49
CA ARG A 631 -12.59 -42.12 0.49
C ARG A 631 -14.10 -42.29 0.76
N VAL A 632 -14.87 -41.20 0.80
CA VAL A 632 -16.35 -41.24 0.94
C VAL A 632 -17.03 -41.81 -0.30
N VAL A 633 -16.52 -41.55 -1.52
CA VAL A 633 -17.02 -42.20 -2.74
C VAL A 633 -16.68 -43.69 -2.74
N GLU A 634 -15.44 -44.06 -2.42
CA GLU A 634 -14.97 -45.44 -2.31
C GLU A 634 -15.83 -46.25 -1.32
N VAL A 635 -15.99 -45.75 -0.09
CA VAL A 635 -16.86 -46.36 0.95
C VAL A 635 -18.32 -46.45 0.49
N LYS A 636 -18.86 -45.44 -0.19
CA LYS A 636 -20.23 -45.52 -0.76
C LYS A 636 -20.33 -46.60 -1.83
N THR A 637 -19.31 -46.80 -2.67
CA THR A 637 -19.31 -47.89 -3.66
C THR A 637 -19.10 -49.26 -3.03
N HIS A 638 -18.40 -49.36 -1.89
CA HIS A 638 -18.29 -50.59 -1.11
C HIS A 638 -19.64 -50.97 -0.49
N LEU A 639 -20.26 -50.03 0.24
CA LEU A 639 -21.56 -50.23 0.89
C LEU A 639 -22.69 -50.49 -0.12
N ALA A 640 -22.61 -49.92 -1.34
CA ALA A 640 -23.53 -50.27 -2.42
C ALA A 640 -23.39 -51.75 -2.83
N LYS A 641 -22.16 -52.21 -3.09
CA LYS A 641 -21.90 -53.62 -3.43
C LYS A 641 -22.30 -54.58 -2.31
N GLU A 642 -21.96 -54.27 -1.06
CA GLU A 642 -22.37 -55.08 0.10
C GLU A 642 -23.89 -55.15 0.22
N LYS A 643 -24.58 -54.00 0.10
CA LYS A 643 -26.05 -53.96 0.08
C LYS A 643 -26.60 -54.85 -1.02
N ASP A 644 -26.08 -54.75 -2.24
CA ASP A 644 -26.60 -55.51 -3.37
C ASP A 644 -26.35 -57.03 -3.18
N THR A 645 -25.18 -57.45 -2.68
CA THR A 645 -24.93 -58.86 -2.31
C THR A 645 -25.80 -59.35 -1.14
N ILE A 646 -26.16 -58.47 -0.19
CA ILE A 646 -27.10 -58.79 0.88
C ILE A 646 -28.52 -58.94 0.33
N TYR A 647 -28.92 -58.11 -0.64
CA TYR A 647 -30.21 -58.25 -1.33
C TYR A 647 -30.28 -59.57 -2.13
N GLU A 648 -29.23 -59.94 -2.86
CA GLU A 648 -29.13 -61.25 -3.52
C GLU A 648 -29.23 -62.42 -2.51
N ALA A 649 -28.53 -62.33 -1.38
CA ALA A 649 -28.59 -63.34 -0.33
C ALA A 649 -29.97 -63.43 0.34
N ILE A 650 -30.67 -62.31 0.52
CA ILE A 650 -32.05 -62.28 1.02
C ILE A 650 -33.01 -62.90 -0.01
N GLN A 651 -32.90 -62.55 -1.29
CA GLN A 651 -33.75 -63.13 -2.34
C GLN A 651 -33.56 -64.65 -2.44
N VAL A 652 -32.32 -65.14 -2.43
CA VAL A 652 -32.03 -66.59 -2.41
C VAL A 652 -32.52 -67.27 -1.13
N SER A 653 -32.62 -66.55 -0.01
CA SER A 653 -33.25 -67.03 1.23
C SER A 653 -34.78 -67.06 1.13
N GLU A 654 -35.38 -66.14 0.38
CA GLU A 654 -36.82 -66.06 0.12
C GLU A 654 -37.29 -67.12 -0.86
N GLU A 655 -36.58 -67.32 -1.97
CA GLU A 655 -36.84 -68.43 -2.90
C GLU A 655 -36.75 -69.80 -2.20
N LYS A 656 -35.80 -69.96 -1.25
CA LYS A 656 -35.71 -71.15 -0.39
C LYS A 656 -36.86 -71.26 0.61
N ARG A 657 -37.30 -70.15 1.22
CA ARG A 657 -38.49 -70.11 2.10
C ARG A 657 -39.76 -70.47 1.34
N ASP A 658 -39.95 -69.95 0.13
CA ASP A 658 -41.10 -70.22 -0.72
C ASP A 658 -41.12 -71.68 -1.19
N TYR A 659 -39.96 -72.23 -1.56
CA TYR A 659 -39.82 -73.65 -1.88
C TYR A 659 -40.15 -74.53 -0.67
N ALA A 660 -39.60 -74.23 0.51
CA ALA A 660 -39.90 -74.94 1.75
C ALA A 660 -41.38 -74.82 2.15
N THR A 661 -42.00 -73.65 1.96
CA THR A 661 -43.41 -73.41 2.25
C THR A 661 -44.32 -74.19 1.30
N LYS A 662 -43.97 -74.26 0.00
CA LYS A 662 -44.66 -75.12 -0.97
C LYS A 662 -44.53 -76.61 -0.62
N GLN A 663 -43.35 -77.06 -0.17
CA GLN A 663 -43.15 -78.42 0.33
C GLN A 663 -44.00 -78.70 1.59
N ILE A 664 -44.09 -77.75 2.53
CA ILE A 664 -44.94 -77.85 3.72
C ILE A 664 -46.44 -77.87 3.34
N GLU A 665 -46.88 -77.08 2.37
CA GLU A 665 -48.26 -77.09 1.87
C GLU A 665 -48.62 -78.43 1.21
N VAL A 666 -47.70 -79.00 0.42
CA VAL A 666 -47.83 -80.35 -0.16
C VAL A 666 -47.88 -81.42 0.94
N ALA A 667 -47.00 -81.35 1.94
CA ALA A 667 -46.98 -82.27 3.08
C ALA A 667 -48.27 -82.17 3.93
N LYS A 668 -48.78 -80.96 4.15
CA LYS A 668 -50.06 -80.68 4.84
C LYS A 668 -51.25 -81.25 4.07
N ASN A 669 -51.25 -81.16 2.74
CA ASN A 669 -52.28 -81.75 1.89
C ASN A 669 -52.23 -83.29 1.84
N THR A 670 -51.03 -83.90 1.86
CA THR A 670 -50.91 -85.36 2.05
C THR A 670 -51.31 -85.79 3.46
N ILE A 671 -50.99 -85.02 4.51
CA ILE A 671 -51.47 -85.27 5.88
C ILE A 671 -53.00 -85.17 5.96
N SER A 672 -53.65 -84.19 5.30
CA SER A 672 -55.12 -84.10 5.27
C SER A 672 -55.72 -85.32 4.58
N THR A 673 -55.25 -85.68 3.39
CA THR A 673 -55.78 -86.85 2.66
C THR A 673 -55.47 -88.19 3.34
N LEU A 674 -54.39 -88.29 4.12
CA LEU A 674 -54.14 -89.42 5.04
C LEU A 674 -55.08 -89.39 6.24
N THR A 675 -55.37 -88.22 6.81
CA THR A 675 -56.32 -88.06 7.93
C THR A 675 -57.74 -88.43 7.52
N ASP A 676 -58.16 -88.09 6.30
CA ASP A 676 -59.47 -88.46 5.76
C ASP A 676 -59.54 -89.97 5.41
N LYS A 677 -58.44 -90.57 4.96
CA LYS A 677 -58.31 -92.05 4.88
C LYS A 677 -58.40 -92.70 6.26
N ILE A 678 -57.77 -92.12 7.29
CA ILE A 678 -57.85 -92.60 8.67
C ILE A 678 -59.32 -92.55 9.16
N LYS A 679 -60.04 -91.44 8.96
CA LYS A 679 -61.48 -91.33 9.25
C LYS A 679 -62.29 -92.40 8.52
N PHE A 680 -62.02 -92.65 7.24
CA PHE A 680 -62.70 -93.70 6.48
C PHE A 680 -62.42 -95.10 7.05
N THR A 681 -61.17 -95.41 7.42
CA THR A 681 -60.83 -96.69 8.08
C THR A 681 -61.39 -96.79 9.51
N GLN A 682 -61.55 -95.67 10.22
CA GLN A 682 -62.17 -95.60 11.54
C GLN A 682 -63.67 -95.94 11.44
N ILE A 683 -64.39 -95.34 10.50
CA ILE A 683 -65.80 -95.65 10.22
C ILE A 683 -65.97 -97.12 9.80
N ALA A 684 -65.07 -97.65 8.96
CA ALA A 684 -65.07 -99.06 8.57
C ALA A 684 -64.74 -100.01 9.75
N ARG A 685 -63.92 -99.58 10.70
CA ARG A 685 -63.62 -100.32 11.94
C ARG A 685 -64.81 -100.30 12.89
N GLU A 686 -65.50 -99.17 13.02
CA GLU A 686 -66.68 -99.00 13.87
C GLU A 686 -67.87 -99.81 13.34
N SER A 687 -68.09 -99.87 12.02
CA SER A 687 -69.10 -100.77 11.44
C SER A 687 -68.75 -102.25 11.65
N LYS A 688 -67.47 -102.64 11.52
CA LYS A 688 -66.97 -103.98 11.87
C LYS A 688 -67.14 -104.30 13.36
N GLN A 689 -66.98 -103.31 14.24
CA GLN A 689 -67.15 -103.47 15.68
C GLN A 689 -68.64 -103.63 16.06
N LEU A 690 -69.55 -102.94 15.35
CA LEU A 690 -71.00 -103.14 15.47
C LEU A 690 -71.43 -104.52 14.92
N GLU A 691 -70.87 -105.00 13.81
CA GLU A 691 -71.06 -106.40 13.37
C GLU A 691 -70.59 -107.39 14.45
N SER A 692 -69.42 -107.16 15.04
CA SER A 692 -68.89 -108.00 16.12
C SER A 692 -69.82 -108.03 17.33
N GLN A 693 -70.32 -106.88 17.78
CA GLN A 693 -71.28 -106.79 18.89
C GLN A 693 -72.64 -107.43 18.57
N ALA A 694 -73.08 -107.40 17.30
CA ALA A 694 -74.27 -108.10 16.83
C ALA A 694 -74.09 -109.64 16.74
N LEU A 695 -72.85 -110.12 16.58
CA LEU A 695 -72.50 -111.55 16.69
C LEU A 695 -72.31 -111.98 18.15
N GLU A 696 -71.74 -111.12 18.99
CA GLU A 696 -71.46 -111.40 20.40
C GLU A 696 -72.75 -111.43 21.24
N THR A 697 -73.72 -110.56 20.95
CA THR A 697 -75.08 -110.65 21.52
C THR A 697 -75.79 -111.94 21.11
N LYS A 698 -75.63 -112.41 19.85
CA LYS A 698 -76.13 -113.73 19.42
C LYS A 698 -75.45 -114.89 20.17
N LEU A 699 -74.13 -114.82 20.39
CA LEU A 699 -73.39 -115.79 21.19
C LEU A 699 -73.85 -115.80 22.66
N VAL A 700 -74.13 -114.65 23.27
CA VAL A 700 -74.70 -114.57 24.62
C VAL A 700 -76.10 -115.19 24.68
N THR A 701 -76.96 -114.98 23.68
CA THR A 701 -78.27 -115.66 23.63
C THR A 701 -78.16 -117.18 23.47
N LEU A 702 -77.16 -117.69 22.72
CA LEU A 702 -76.89 -119.13 22.65
C LEU A 702 -76.33 -119.68 23.98
N ARG A 703 -75.46 -118.92 24.66
CA ARG A 703 -74.85 -119.28 25.95
C ARG A 703 -75.88 -119.36 27.09
N ASN A 704 -76.96 -118.58 27.00
CA ASN A 704 -78.10 -118.63 27.93
C ASN A 704 -79.10 -119.76 27.63
N ILE A 705 -78.96 -120.48 26.50
CA ILE A 705 -79.72 -121.70 26.21
C ILE A 705 -78.95 -122.94 26.71
N SER A 706 -77.61 -122.91 26.63
CA SER A 706 -76.72 -124.01 27.07
C SER A 706 -76.59 -124.19 28.59
N SER A 707 -77.30 -123.42 29.41
CA SER A 707 -77.31 -123.52 30.88
C SER A 707 -78.34 -124.53 31.42
N SER A 708 -79.06 -125.24 30.54
CA SER A 708 -80.23 -126.07 30.89
C SER A 708 -80.01 -127.59 30.80
N LEU A 709 -78.84 -128.07 30.33
CA LEU A 709 -78.61 -129.50 30.08
C LEU A 709 -77.21 -129.99 30.50
N THR A 710 -77.20 -131.22 31.05
CA THR A 710 -76.05 -132.13 31.22
C THR A 710 -74.85 -131.65 32.03
N THR A 711 -74.98 -131.78 33.34
CA THR A 711 -73.97 -132.48 34.16
C THR A 711 -73.60 -133.82 33.50
N CYS A 712 -72.33 -134.03 33.12
CA CYS A 712 -71.56 -135.30 33.30
C CYS A 712 -70.26 -135.35 32.46
N MET A 713 -69.12 -135.43 33.16
CA MET A 713 -67.84 -136.03 32.72
C MET A 713 -67.09 -135.45 31.50
N PHE A 714 -65.83 -135.79 31.21
CA PHE A 714 -64.62 -135.96 32.06
C PHE A 714 -63.40 -136.19 31.13
N PHE A 715 -62.28 -135.49 31.38
CA PHE A 715 -60.90 -135.94 31.07
C PHE A 715 -60.36 -136.02 29.62
N ILE A 716 -59.02 -136.15 29.54
CA ILE A 716 -58.14 -136.48 28.39
C ILE A 716 -57.99 -135.37 27.32
N ILE A 717 -56.80 -134.85 26.96
CA ILE A 717 -55.39 -135.01 27.40
C ILE A 717 -54.67 -133.65 27.12
N ASN A 718 -53.92 -132.98 28.01
CA ASN A 718 -52.56 -133.25 28.56
C ASN A 718 -51.44 -133.11 27.49
N LYS A 719 -50.57 -132.07 27.46
CA LYS A 719 -49.31 -131.86 28.24
C LYS A 719 -48.61 -130.59 27.64
N PHE A 720 -47.65 -129.88 28.26
CA PHE A 720 -46.95 -129.99 29.56
C PHE A 720 -46.59 -128.56 30.08
N PHE A 721 -46.42 -128.42 31.40
CA PHE A 721 -45.98 -127.23 32.15
C PHE A 721 -44.41 -127.19 32.29
N PRO A 722 -43.71 -126.18 32.89
CA PRO A 722 -44.17 -125.31 34.00
C PRO A 722 -43.75 -123.81 34.04
N HIS A 723 -44.16 -123.18 35.14
CA HIS A 723 -43.84 -121.88 35.77
C HIS A 723 -42.33 -121.49 35.81
N GLU A 724 -41.85 -120.27 36.14
CA GLU A 724 -42.36 -119.02 36.77
C GLU A 724 -41.77 -117.75 36.05
N GLY A 725 -42.14 -116.47 36.31
CA GLY A 725 -43.28 -115.91 37.06
C GLY A 725 -43.00 -114.60 37.84
N ILE A 726 -43.46 -113.42 37.33
CA ILE A 726 -43.63 -112.10 38.03
C ILE A 726 -42.30 -111.35 38.40
N PRO A 727 -42.17 -109.98 38.41
CA PRO A 727 -42.99 -108.86 37.88
C PRO A 727 -42.27 -107.81 36.96
N PHE A 728 -43.09 -106.93 36.35
CA PHE A 728 -42.89 -105.48 36.07
C PHE A 728 -42.00 -104.88 34.93
N ASP A 729 -42.57 -103.79 34.37
CA ASP A 729 -42.06 -102.59 33.65
C ASP A 729 -41.43 -102.55 32.22
N TRP A 730 -42.10 -101.72 31.40
CA TRP A 730 -41.69 -100.80 30.32
C TRP A 730 -40.60 -101.16 29.27
N GLY A 731 -40.99 -100.99 28.00
CA GLY A 731 -40.08 -100.85 26.85
C GLY A 731 -40.85 -100.43 25.58
N MET A 732 -40.37 -99.43 24.84
CA MET A 732 -41.04 -98.87 23.65
C MET A 732 -40.04 -98.57 22.52
N ALA A 733 -40.59 -98.25 21.34
CA ALA A 733 -39.94 -97.73 20.12
C ALA A 733 -39.30 -98.75 19.14
N GLU A 734 -39.33 -98.37 17.87
CA GLU A 734 -39.20 -99.23 16.68
C GLU A 734 -37.77 -99.33 16.12
N GLN A 735 -37.62 -99.99 14.96
CA GLN A 735 -36.37 -100.53 14.42
C GLN A 735 -36.24 -100.26 12.90
N ILE A 736 -35.00 -100.29 12.38
CA ILE A 736 -34.63 -100.78 11.01
C ILE A 736 -35.06 -99.87 9.82
N VAL A 737 -34.33 -99.61 8.71
CA VAL A 737 -32.98 -99.90 8.13
C VAL A 737 -32.85 -99.00 6.86
N VAL A 738 -31.71 -98.56 6.28
CA VAL A 738 -30.28 -98.32 6.63
C VAL A 738 -29.68 -97.45 5.46
N SER A 739 -28.46 -96.90 5.44
CA SER A 739 -27.24 -97.59 4.92
C SER A 739 -26.03 -96.63 4.79
N ILE A 740 -24.83 -97.11 5.19
CA ILE A 740 -23.46 -96.74 4.76
C ILE A 740 -22.98 -95.26 4.88
N GLY A 741 -21.83 -95.05 5.55
CA GLY A 741 -21.01 -93.83 5.45
C GLY A 741 -20.05 -93.57 6.63
N ASP A 742 -18.77 -93.93 6.48
CA ASP A 742 -17.66 -93.64 7.42
C ASP A 742 -17.18 -92.16 7.33
N GLY A 743 -16.35 -91.58 8.22
CA GLY A 743 -15.79 -92.03 9.51
C GLY A 743 -14.46 -91.30 9.87
N ILE A 744 -14.18 -91.18 11.19
CA ILE A 744 -12.87 -90.84 11.82
C ILE A 744 -12.39 -89.35 11.83
N LEU A 745 -11.76 -88.96 12.95
CA LEU A 745 -11.15 -87.65 13.25
C LEU A 745 -9.64 -87.62 12.91
N LEU A 746 -9.03 -86.43 12.81
CA LEU A 746 -7.84 -86.08 13.62
C LEU A 746 -7.57 -84.55 13.67
N CYS A 747 -6.44 -84.13 14.25
CA CYS A 747 -6.32 -82.85 14.99
C CYS A 747 -5.04 -82.04 14.69
N SER A 748 -5.04 -80.77 15.14
CA SER A 748 -3.88 -79.97 15.60
C SER A 748 -3.13 -79.01 14.64
N LYS A 749 -3.37 -77.71 14.88
CA LYS A 749 -2.43 -76.55 14.96
C LYS A 749 -1.61 -76.06 13.74
N LYS A 750 -1.63 -74.72 13.64
CA LYS A 750 -0.53 -73.77 13.30
C LYS A 750 0.08 -73.81 11.90
N GLN A 751 0.11 -72.62 11.28
CA GLN A 751 1.20 -71.69 11.60
C GLN A 751 0.66 -70.39 12.17
#